data_AF-A0A099LMR4-F1
#
_entry.id   AF-A0A099LMR4-F1
#
_cell.length_a   1.000
_cell.length_b   1.000
_cell.length_c   1.000
_cell.angle_alpha   90.00
_cell.angle_beta   90.00
_cell.angle_gamma   90.00
#
_symmetry.space_group_name_H-M   'P 1'
#
loop_
_entity.id
_entity.type
_entity.pdbx_description
1 polymer ?
#
loop_
_entity_poly.entity_id
_entity_poly.type
_entity_poly.pdbx_seq_one_letter_code
_entity_poly.pdbx_strand_id
1 'polypeptide(L)'
;MKHKISLLALAVGGSLAAPAFADINDIVIARYLMGMSNNKAIEITNIGDQAHTFEGTALYMDGFSGSGADSFQEINMLNGVTLASGESIVIHHGSLAEAIKSEIPSGVQTKIAGFVFNGDDAVFIAHDIEAKCDAEKTCYIDGNDERDAIRQKTHDIVGEKTVSGNTTGWGFRKTFVRSTGSASQPSPTFIAANWSVSPVDSPAGLGTGLSGEVTPPKPEVGVCDNATLTPTYEIQGDSWHSPMVDVANRQFISDDEYFVQGVVVAATTGLTKGYYIQDKDGDGNPKTSDGLFVPFDGAKTEHVGQTLCFKGKVEESYGRTQLKTTVNKFQVMDSVVTNIAPTPIVVMPELDTENGTLLFRATLERYEGMLVTLPEDMNPELDGKQNMRVSRTFSFEYAPVNRNNMVLAYERPNMHPNQLVPAGSDESKAAMRDNQDRRVYVESDIKAKDGEIPYFPAWNSDPNANSIRINDSVVNMKGVLDYSYDEYRLIVPSSAEFNVTKANFKPNNSARQGAPSLKTNVAADEFVLRLGSKNVLNFFNSPFRGDYNKHGLNRGAESQVEFELQKAKLVEALYGMNADIVGLMEMENNGFGHYGAIKELVDALNEKYTEDRYSQRHTAKYVGNRYTFVAIDANGDKLITSDDTIGSDAITTGLIYRPSKVTLEEVDIIPLPRQEAPAITDADGNVLTNSKGELLGSGRAFQRDSLTGTFLVHNTGKKLTVSVNHLKSKGSACWEDYQNVDSKNAIIDADKQGNCEHFRVAGAVQLGEQLEKRYPKNDRIIMGDLNAYAKEDPMLVLTSNPTGKPLLAARDTWIGNQPQFGPNGAEIKRSFGYVHAVHMMDEKHGRQPSWSYSYNDEVGSLDHMLVSPSLTSRVVDAIDWNINSSEMPLFDYQKRYAGANPGKFHKTDDDYSNPSVTAYRSSDHDPVLMALSYKYAESGVNPVRFVVDSSRVDIPFVVNADAKKGDKAYLVITNGLKSNDKPQIPVVTLQKDGLQTVNFNVVNLPRGEYTLQMHLMREEVAEVATAAEKASDTQAAWSQVPGSSKQLLIQVASKDGIGVGKIAVPSYDGTGGGGSLGGFGLLSLLTFGWLRRRKQ
;
A
#
# COMPACT_ATOMS: atom_id res chain seq x y z
N MET A 1 -75.20 -62.50 58.23
CA MET A 1 -74.64 -62.91 56.92
C MET A 1 -73.26 -62.29 56.81
N LYS A 2 -72.24 -63.06 57.19
CA LYS A 2 -71.19 -63.59 56.29
C LYS A 2 -70.33 -62.48 55.64
N HIS A 3 -69.23 -62.24 56.36
CA HIS A 3 -67.96 -61.61 56.01
C HIS A 3 -67.60 -61.51 54.51
N LYS A 4 -67.09 -60.36 54.09
CA LYS A 4 -65.65 -60.04 54.05
C LYS A 4 -65.50 -58.71 53.31
N ILE A 5 -64.99 -57.69 53.98
CA ILE A 5 -64.44 -56.50 53.32
C ILE A 5 -62.94 -56.49 53.63
N SER A 6 -62.16 -56.19 52.59
CA SER A 6 -60.70 -56.03 52.54
C SER A 6 -59.85 -57.29 52.40
N LEU A 7 -59.55 -57.64 51.13
CA LEU A 7 -58.33 -58.36 50.72
C LEU A 7 -58.00 -58.09 49.24
N LEU A 8 -58.21 -56.85 48.78
CA LEU A 8 -57.75 -56.34 47.48
C LEU A 8 -56.76 -55.17 47.66
N ALA A 9 -56.08 -55.12 48.82
CA ALA A 9 -55.07 -54.13 49.18
C ALA A 9 -53.72 -54.77 49.59
N LEU A 10 -53.49 -56.05 49.27
CA LEU A 10 -52.26 -56.77 49.69
C LEU A 10 -51.88 -57.94 48.76
N ALA A 11 -52.14 -57.83 47.45
CA ALA A 11 -51.76 -58.85 46.46
C ALA A 11 -51.32 -58.27 45.09
N VAL A 12 -50.75 -57.06 45.08
CA VAL A 12 -49.90 -56.56 43.98
C VAL A 12 -48.54 -56.09 44.56
N GLY A 13 -48.06 -56.81 45.57
CA GLY A 13 -46.74 -56.60 46.17
C GLY A 13 -45.84 -57.76 45.77
N GLY A 14 -45.01 -57.56 44.75
CA GLY A 14 -43.91 -58.47 44.44
C GLY A 14 -43.91 -59.04 43.03
N SER A 15 -43.73 -58.20 42.00
CA SER A 15 -42.93 -58.54 40.81
C SER A 15 -42.70 -57.29 39.95
N LEU A 16 -41.42 -57.04 39.64
CA LEU A 16 -40.91 -56.09 38.63
C LEU A 16 -40.85 -54.60 39.02
N ALA A 17 -40.01 -54.25 40.00
CA ALA A 17 -39.20 -53.04 39.88
C ALA A 17 -37.91 -53.44 39.14
N ALA A 18 -37.91 -53.33 37.81
CA ALA A 18 -36.66 -53.18 37.10
C ALA A 18 -36.10 -51.79 37.47
N PRO A 19 -34.80 -51.63 37.72
CA PRO A 19 -34.22 -50.29 37.83
C PRO A 19 -34.51 -49.55 36.52
N ALA A 20 -35.14 -48.39 36.61
CA ALA A 20 -35.22 -47.47 35.49
C ALA A 20 -33.79 -46.95 35.25
N PHE A 21 -33.14 -47.43 34.20
CA PHE A 21 -31.91 -46.81 33.70
C PHE A 21 -32.28 -45.49 33.01
N ALA A 22 -31.40 -44.49 33.06
CA ALA A 22 -31.56 -43.26 32.29
C ALA A 22 -31.69 -43.59 30.79
N ASP A 23 -32.54 -42.84 30.10
CA ASP A 23 -32.75 -42.96 28.66
C ASP A 23 -31.49 -42.46 27.93
N ILE A 24 -31.16 -43.03 26.76
CA ILE A 24 -30.07 -42.51 25.92
C ILE A 24 -30.28 -41.02 25.61
N ASN A 25 -31.55 -40.56 25.62
CA ASN A 25 -31.95 -39.16 25.52
C ASN A 25 -31.36 -38.22 26.59
N ASP A 26 -30.85 -38.75 27.69
CA ASP A 26 -30.17 -38.00 28.74
C ASP A 26 -28.64 -37.94 28.56
N ILE A 27 -28.11 -38.52 27.49
CA ILE A 27 -26.67 -38.49 27.17
C ILE A 27 -26.38 -37.43 26.13
N VAL A 28 -25.38 -36.59 26.39
CA VAL A 28 -24.88 -35.58 25.43
C VAL A 28 -23.36 -35.51 25.37
N ILE A 29 -22.85 -35.09 24.21
CA ILE A 29 -21.51 -34.54 24.06
C ILE A 29 -21.51 -33.15 24.71
N ALA A 30 -20.87 -33.03 25.86
CA ALA A 30 -20.80 -31.79 26.64
C ALA A 30 -19.67 -30.88 26.18
N ARG A 31 -18.52 -31.45 25.76
CA ARG A 31 -17.38 -30.68 25.28
C ARG A 31 -16.65 -31.37 24.13
N TYR A 32 -16.10 -30.55 23.25
CA TYR A 32 -15.14 -30.92 22.21
C TYR A 32 -13.92 -30.02 22.36
N LEU A 33 -12.74 -30.60 22.53
CA LEU A 33 -11.47 -29.88 22.64
C LEU A 33 -10.60 -30.26 21.45
N MET A 34 -10.26 -29.27 20.62
CA MET A 34 -9.22 -29.37 19.59
C MET A 34 -8.21 -28.24 19.82
N GLY A 35 -7.01 -28.63 20.23
CA GLY A 35 -5.93 -27.76 20.62
C GLY A 35 -4.69 -27.86 19.72
N MET A 36 -3.53 -27.47 20.23
CA MET A 36 -2.27 -27.67 19.51
C MET A 36 -1.84 -29.14 19.55
N SER A 37 -1.23 -29.61 18.45
CA SER A 37 -0.71 -30.98 18.31
C SER A 37 -1.76 -32.06 18.64
N ASN A 38 -1.58 -32.78 19.75
CA ASN A 38 -2.42 -33.90 20.18
C ASN A 38 -3.32 -33.53 21.37
N ASN A 39 -3.51 -32.24 21.63
CA ASN A 39 -4.47 -31.75 22.61
C ASN A 39 -5.88 -31.94 22.06
N LYS A 40 -6.43 -33.15 22.26
CA LYS A 40 -7.72 -33.58 21.71
C LYS A 40 -8.49 -34.35 22.77
N ALA A 41 -9.72 -33.92 23.06
CA ALA A 41 -10.61 -34.60 24.00
C ALA A 41 -12.08 -34.39 23.65
N ILE A 42 -12.91 -35.38 23.99
CA ILE A 42 -14.36 -35.35 23.91
C ILE A 42 -14.91 -35.70 25.29
N GLU A 43 -15.84 -34.89 25.79
CA GLU A 43 -16.54 -35.13 27.04
C GLU A 43 -17.98 -35.50 26.78
N ILE A 44 -18.41 -36.62 27.35
CA ILE A 44 -19.78 -37.12 27.27
C ILE A 44 -20.35 -37.16 28.67
N THR A 45 -21.56 -36.64 28.85
CA THR A 45 -22.17 -36.41 30.16
C THR A 45 -23.58 -36.97 30.21
N ASN A 46 -23.92 -37.58 31.33
CA ASN A 46 -25.29 -37.95 31.67
C ASN A 46 -25.97 -36.77 32.38
N ILE A 47 -26.95 -36.15 31.73
CA ILE A 47 -27.69 -34.98 32.24
C ILE A 47 -29.03 -35.37 32.90
N GLY A 48 -29.37 -36.65 32.88
CA GLY A 48 -30.58 -37.21 33.49
C GLY A 48 -30.43 -37.45 34.98
N ASP A 49 -31.53 -37.85 35.63
CA ASP A 49 -31.58 -38.08 37.08
C ASP A 49 -31.31 -39.53 37.50
N GLN A 50 -31.18 -40.46 36.53
CA GLN A 50 -30.82 -41.86 36.73
C GLN A 50 -29.43 -42.17 36.15
N ALA A 51 -28.83 -43.29 36.56
CA ALA A 51 -27.60 -43.77 35.92
C ALA A 51 -27.89 -44.39 34.55
N HIS A 52 -27.00 -44.18 33.58
CA HIS A 52 -27.06 -44.77 32.24
C HIS A 52 -25.88 -45.72 32.04
N THR A 53 -26.15 -46.94 31.56
CA THR A 53 -25.12 -47.87 31.09
C THR A 53 -25.21 -47.95 29.57
N PHE A 54 -24.12 -47.61 28.89
CA PHE A 54 -24.05 -47.63 27.44
C PHE A 54 -24.07 -49.07 26.92
N GLU A 55 -25.07 -49.39 26.10
CA GLU A 55 -25.15 -50.66 25.37
C GLU A 55 -25.48 -50.37 23.89
N GLY A 56 -24.86 -51.11 22.97
CA GLY A 56 -25.04 -50.88 21.53
C GLY A 56 -24.74 -49.45 21.08
N THR A 57 -23.76 -48.80 21.73
CA THR A 57 -23.43 -47.38 21.55
C THR A 57 -21.93 -47.17 21.39
N ALA A 58 -21.52 -46.34 20.43
CA ALA A 58 -20.12 -45.96 20.23
C ALA A 58 -19.97 -44.50 19.79
N LEU A 59 -18.77 -43.95 19.96
CA LEU A 59 -18.40 -42.64 19.46
C LEU A 59 -17.80 -42.80 18.05
N TYR A 60 -18.19 -41.94 17.13
CA TYR A 60 -17.73 -41.94 15.75
C TYR A 60 -17.15 -40.58 15.36
N MET A 61 -16.27 -40.62 14.38
CA MET A 61 -15.74 -39.45 13.72
C MET A 61 -15.82 -39.66 12.21
N ASP A 62 -16.39 -38.68 11.51
CA ASP A 62 -16.48 -38.67 10.07
C ASP A 62 -15.87 -37.36 9.52
N GLY A 63 -14.75 -37.50 8.83
CA GLY A 63 -13.93 -36.37 8.44
C GLY A 63 -12.75 -36.81 7.59
N PHE A 64 -11.58 -36.24 7.87
CA PHE A 64 -10.37 -36.52 7.11
C PHE A 64 -9.24 -37.00 8.01
N SER A 65 -8.44 -37.94 7.52
CA SER A 65 -7.24 -38.40 8.22
C SER A 65 -6.21 -37.25 8.30
N GLY A 66 -5.17 -37.42 9.12
CA GLY A 66 -4.05 -36.47 9.18
C GLY A 66 -3.31 -36.25 7.85
N SER A 67 -3.54 -37.10 6.83
CA SER A 67 -3.03 -36.94 5.47
C SER A 67 -4.04 -36.33 4.49
N GLY A 68 -5.20 -35.88 4.98
CA GLY A 68 -6.27 -35.28 4.18
C GLY A 68 -7.17 -36.26 3.43
N ALA A 69 -7.03 -37.57 3.66
CA ALA A 69 -7.84 -38.60 3.02
C ALA A 69 -9.17 -38.79 3.75
N ASP A 70 -10.24 -39.12 3.02
CA ASP A 70 -11.56 -39.40 3.58
C ASP A 70 -11.49 -40.49 4.67
N SER A 71 -12.06 -40.23 5.85
CA SER A 71 -11.90 -41.10 7.01
C SER A 71 -13.19 -41.20 7.84
N PHE A 72 -13.55 -42.43 8.19
CA PHE A 72 -14.66 -42.73 9.09
C PHE A 72 -14.15 -43.67 10.19
N GLN A 73 -14.04 -43.14 11.41
CA GLN A 73 -13.43 -43.83 12.55
C GLN A 73 -14.49 -44.17 13.59
N GLU A 74 -14.51 -45.42 14.03
CA GLU A 74 -15.28 -45.88 15.20
C GLU A 74 -14.37 -45.93 16.43
N ILE A 75 -14.88 -45.43 17.56
CA ILE A 75 -14.23 -45.34 18.86
C ILE A 75 -15.13 -46.07 19.87
N ASN A 76 -14.94 -47.39 19.97
CA ASN A 76 -15.78 -48.26 20.80
C ASN A 76 -15.32 -48.25 22.28
N MET A 77 -15.46 -47.10 22.94
CA MET A 77 -15.04 -46.87 24.33
C MET A 77 -16.21 -46.54 25.27
N LEU A 78 -17.41 -46.41 24.73
CA LEU A 78 -18.61 -46.12 25.50
C LEU A 78 -19.29 -47.42 25.96
N ASN A 79 -19.37 -48.45 25.12
CA ASN A 79 -20.09 -49.67 25.43
C ASN A 79 -19.62 -50.32 26.75
N GLY A 80 -20.55 -50.60 27.66
CA GLY A 80 -20.32 -51.12 29.00
C GLY A 80 -19.95 -50.08 30.06
N VAL A 81 -19.73 -48.80 29.70
CA VAL A 81 -19.49 -47.72 30.67
C VAL A 81 -20.82 -47.34 31.33
N THR A 82 -20.78 -47.10 32.65
CA THR A 82 -21.94 -46.58 33.41
C THR A 82 -21.62 -45.19 33.93
N LEU A 83 -22.49 -44.22 33.65
CA LEU A 83 -22.43 -42.85 34.17
C LEU A 83 -23.60 -42.61 35.12
N ALA A 84 -23.35 -42.24 36.38
CA ALA A 84 -24.40 -41.75 37.26
C ALA A 84 -24.92 -40.37 36.81
N SER A 85 -26.02 -39.92 37.41
CA SER A 85 -26.58 -38.59 37.16
C SER A 85 -25.53 -37.49 37.37
N GLY A 86 -25.32 -36.65 36.34
CA GLY A 86 -24.35 -35.56 36.35
C GLY A 86 -22.90 -35.98 36.13
N GLU A 87 -22.60 -37.27 36.01
CA GLU A 87 -21.24 -37.74 35.76
C GLU A 87 -20.86 -37.66 34.27
N SER A 88 -19.56 -37.49 34.04
CA SER A 88 -18.97 -37.42 32.71
C SER A 88 -17.92 -38.50 32.52
N ILE A 89 -17.74 -38.89 31.25
CA ILE A 89 -16.55 -39.58 30.77
C ILE A 89 -15.79 -38.66 29.82
N VAL A 90 -14.47 -38.56 30.01
CA VAL A 90 -13.57 -37.84 29.10
C VAL A 90 -12.78 -38.85 28.29
N ILE A 91 -12.99 -38.87 26.99
CA ILE A 91 -12.19 -39.64 26.04
C ILE A 91 -11.15 -38.67 25.47
N HIS A 92 -9.86 -38.92 25.68
CA HIS A 92 -8.79 -38.02 25.23
C HIS A 92 -7.67 -38.74 24.46
N HIS A 93 -6.85 -37.98 23.72
CA HIS A 93 -5.72 -38.55 22.99
C HIS A 93 -4.62 -39.01 23.95
N GLY A 94 -3.90 -40.10 23.62
CA GLY A 94 -2.86 -40.67 24.49
C GLY A 94 -1.69 -39.74 24.80
N SER A 95 -1.43 -38.78 23.91
CA SER A 95 -0.43 -37.70 24.06
C SER A 95 -1.04 -36.35 24.45
N LEU A 96 -2.17 -36.33 25.15
CA LEU A 96 -2.73 -35.09 25.70
C LEU A 96 -1.71 -34.42 26.62
N ALA A 97 -1.45 -33.12 26.45
CA ALA A 97 -0.50 -32.39 27.28
C ALA A 97 -0.88 -32.48 28.77
N GLU A 98 0.12 -32.65 29.63
CA GLU A 98 -0.11 -32.86 31.07
C GLU A 98 -0.86 -31.68 31.71
N ALA A 99 -0.61 -30.45 31.26
CA ALA A 99 -1.32 -29.26 31.73
C ALA A 99 -2.84 -29.34 31.49
N ILE A 100 -3.28 -29.89 30.36
CA ILE A 100 -4.71 -30.08 30.06
C ILE A 100 -5.24 -31.31 30.80
N LYS A 101 -4.45 -32.39 30.85
CA LYS A 101 -4.83 -33.63 31.52
C LYS A 101 -5.05 -33.44 33.02
N SER A 102 -4.24 -32.61 33.67
CA SER A 102 -4.33 -32.32 35.10
C SER A 102 -5.58 -31.54 35.51
N GLU A 103 -6.27 -30.92 34.55
CA GLU A 103 -7.54 -30.21 34.77
C GLU A 103 -8.74 -31.16 34.84
N ILE A 104 -8.58 -32.42 34.39
CA ILE A 104 -9.62 -33.44 34.52
C ILE A 104 -9.68 -33.88 35.99
N PRO A 105 -10.81 -33.71 36.69
CA PRO A 105 -10.92 -34.09 38.10
C PRO A 105 -10.63 -35.58 38.32
N SER A 106 -9.92 -35.92 39.40
CA SER A 106 -9.43 -37.28 39.66
C SER A 106 -10.50 -38.37 39.83
N GLY A 107 -11.77 -37.99 39.97
CA GLY A 107 -12.92 -38.91 40.05
C GLY A 107 -13.67 -39.11 38.73
N VAL A 108 -13.31 -38.39 37.68
CA VAL A 108 -13.95 -38.48 36.36
C VAL A 108 -13.42 -39.69 35.62
N GLN A 109 -14.32 -40.43 34.97
CA GLN A 109 -13.92 -41.59 34.18
C GLN A 109 -13.16 -41.11 32.93
N THR A 110 -11.99 -41.68 32.65
CA THR A 110 -11.20 -41.34 31.46
C THR A 110 -10.90 -42.56 30.59
N LYS A 111 -10.96 -42.39 29.27
CA LYS A 111 -10.49 -43.39 28.29
C LYS A 111 -9.54 -42.73 27.30
N ILE A 112 -8.62 -43.52 26.74
CA ILE A 112 -7.61 -43.04 25.79
C ILE A 112 -7.96 -43.53 24.39
N ALA A 113 -8.09 -42.62 23.43
CA ALA A 113 -8.38 -42.93 22.01
C ALA A 113 -7.36 -42.31 21.04
N GLY A 114 -7.14 -42.96 19.90
CA GLY A 114 -6.33 -42.44 18.80
C GLY A 114 -7.08 -41.42 17.94
N PHE A 115 -7.41 -40.26 18.48
CA PHE A 115 -8.15 -39.20 17.77
C PHE A 115 -7.38 -38.62 16.58
N VAL A 116 -8.01 -38.66 15.40
CA VAL A 116 -7.45 -38.04 14.20
C VAL A 116 -8.16 -36.74 13.77
N PHE A 117 -9.24 -36.33 14.46
CA PHE A 117 -9.96 -35.10 14.12
C PHE A 117 -9.07 -33.85 14.16
N ASN A 118 -9.29 -32.93 13.25
CA ASN A 118 -8.49 -31.72 13.03
C ASN A 118 -9.36 -30.44 12.98
N GLY A 119 -10.67 -30.55 13.18
CA GLY A 119 -11.59 -29.42 13.24
C GLY A 119 -12.41 -29.18 11.97
N ASP A 120 -12.27 -30.04 10.96
CA ASP A 120 -13.16 -30.10 9.80
C ASP A 120 -14.07 -31.35 9.78
N ASP A 121 -14.11 -32.08 10.90
CA ASP A 121 -14.79 -33.36 11.08
C ASP A 121 -16.13 -33.25 11.82
N ALA A 122 -17.02 -34.22 11.63
CA ALA A 122 -18.17 -34.48 12.49
C ALA A 122 -17.81 -35.51 13.55
N VAL A 123 -18.03 -35.22 14.83
CA VAL A 123 -17.84 -36.16 15.94
C VAL A 123 -19.18 -36.44 16.60
N PHE A 124 -19.61 -37.70 16.68
CA PHE A 124 -20.97 -38.03 17.08
C PHE A 124 -21.11 -39.36 17.81
N ILE A 125 -22.11 -39.46 18.68
CA ILE A 125 -22.52 -40.71 19.34
C ILE A 125 -23.57 -41.37 18.44
N ALA A 126 -23.42 -42.67 18.16
CA ALA A 126 -24.48 -43.46 17.52
C ALA A 126 -24.93 -44.61 18.45
N HIS A 127 -26.24 -44.86 18.49
CA HIS A 127 -26.87 -45.86 19.36
C HIS A 127 -27.67 -46.90 18.55
N ASP A 128 -28.08 -48.00 19.18
CA ASP A 128 -28.73 -49.15 18.53
C ASP A 128 -27.89 -49.74 17.38
N ILE A 129 -26.57 -49.70 17.53
CA ILE A 129 -25.60 -50.22 16.57
C ILE A 129 -24.96 -51.50 17.07
N GLU A 130 -24.51 -52.33 16.13
CA GLU A 130 -23.56 -53.40 16.42
C GLU A 130 -22.15 -52.86 16.15
N ALA A 131 -21.42 -52.56 17.23
CA ALA A 131 -20.05 -52.05 17.15
C ALA A 131 -19.15 -53.02 16.38
N LYS A 132 -18.32 -52.50 15.48
CA LYS A 132 -17.42 -53.29 14.63
C LYS A 132 -16.00 -53.34 15.18
N CYS A 133 -15.60 -52.33 15.94
CA CYS A 133 -14.32 -52.36 16.63
C CYS A 133 -14.39 -53.20 17.90
N ASP A 134 -13.29 -53.89 18.22
CA ASP A 134 -13.12 -54.49 19.55
C ASP A 134 -13.36 -53.44 20.64
N ALA A 135 -13.94 -53.87 21.76
CA ALA A 135 -14.10 -53.03 22.93
C ALA A 135 -12.76 -52.38 23.32
N GLU A 136 -12.81 -51.09 23.64
CA GLU A 136 -11.66 -50.26 24.02
C GLU A 136 -10.62 -50.02 22.91
N LYS A 137 -10.98 -50.23 21.63
CA LYS A 137 -10.12 -49.89 20.48
C LYS A 137 -10.79 -48.89 19.53
N THR A 138 -9.94 -48.29 18.69
CA THR A 138 -10.35 -47.48 17.54
C THR A 138 -10.06 -48.24 16.24
N CYS A 139 -11.00 -48.26 15.30
CA CYS A 139 -10.81 -48.83 13.96
C CYS A 139 -11.53 -48.00 12.90
N TYR A 140 -11.21 -48.24 11.62
CA TYR A 140 -11.81 -47.52 10.50
C TYR A 140 -12.87 -48.37 9.82
N ILE A 141 -13.94 -47.72 9.35
CA ILE A 141 -15.04 -48.36 8.63
C ILE A 141 -14.94 -48.01 7.14
N ASP A 142 -14.76 -49.03 6.32
CA ASP A 142 -14.62 -48.92 4.86
C ASP A 142 -15.93 -49.36 4.19
N GLY A 143 -16.65 -48.42 3.56
CA GLY A 143 -17.89 -48.70 2.82
C GLY A 143 -18.97 -47.62 3.02
N ASN A 144 -19.43 -47.01 1.93
CA ASN A 144 -20.37 -45.88 2.00
C ASN A 144 -21.74 -46.26 2.59
N ASP A 145 -22.32 -47.39 2.18
CA ASP A 145 -23.63 -47.84 2.67
C ASP A 145 -23.64 -48.09 4.19
N GLU A 146 -22.52 -48.59 4.73
CA GLU A 146 -22.36 -48.85 6.16
C GLU A 146 -22.20 -47.54 6.95
N ARG A 147 -21.40 -46.60 6.44
CA ARG A 147 -21.26 -45.25 7.00
C ARG A 147 -22.60 -44.52 7.04
N ASP A 148 -23.40 -44.63 5.98
CA ASP A 148 -24.73 -44.05 5.90
C ASP A 148 -25.70 -44.69 6.91
N ALA A 149 -25.65 -46.01 7.07
CA ALA A 149 -26.46 -46.72 8.07
C ALA A 149 -26.10 -46.31 9.51
N ILE A 150 -24.83 -46.07 9.80
CA ILE A 150 -24.36 -45.56 11.10
C ILE A 150 -24.80 -44.11 11.30
N ARG A 151 -24.64 -43.24 10.30
CA ARG A 151 -25.08 -41.84 10.35
C ARG A 151 -26.58 -41.70 10.63
N GLN A 152 -27.42 -42.58 10.09
CA GLN A 152 -28.87 -42.59 10.37
C GLN A 152 -29.21 -42.88 11.85
N LYS A 153 -28.27 -43.44 12.61
CA LYS A 153 -28.41 -43.76 14.04
C LYS A 153 -27.69 -42.77 14.95
N THR A 154 -27.36 -41.59 14.43
CA THR A 154 -26.73 -40.52 15.22
C THR A 154 -27.68 -40.08 16.33
N HIS A 155 -27.19 -40.15 17.57
CA HIS A 155 -27.86 -39.67 18.77
C HIS A 155 -27.59 -38.18 19.00
N ASP A 156 -26.30 -37.85 19.09
CA ASP A 156 -25.83 -36.51 19.39
C ASP A 156 -24.52 -36.21 18.65
N ILE A 157 -24.37 -34.99 18.13
CA ILE A 157 -23.24 -34.60 17.28
C ILE A 157 -22.66 -33.24 17.66
N VAL A 158 -21.35 -33.12 17.49
CA VAL A 158 -20.63 -31.85 17.46
C VAL A 158 -19.88 -31.75 16.12
N GLY A 159 -20.07 -30.64 15.43
CA GLY A 159 -19.42 -30.37 14.15
C GLY A 159 -20.10 -30.91 12.91
N GLU A 160 -19.50 -30.54 11.78
CA GLU A 160 -19.87 -31.01 10.45
C GLU A 160 -18.62 -31.32 9.65
N LYS A 161 -18.73 -32.31 8.77
CA LYS A 161 -17.70 -32.61 7.79
C LYS A 161 -17.70 -31.55 6.69
N THR A 162 -16.62 -30.79 6.54
CA THR A 162 -16.55 -29.62 5.63
C THR A 162 -15.59 -29.79 4.45
N VAL A 163 -14.31 -29.42 4.59
CA VAL A 163 -13.29 -29.49 3.52
C VAL A 163 -11.94 -29.94 4.08
N SER A 164 -11.23 -30.81 3.35
CA SER A 164 -9.90 -31.30 3.71
C SER A 164 -8.86 -30.16 3.63
N GLY A 165 -8.09 -29.89 4.70
CA GLY A 165 -6.97 -28.94 4.65
C GLY A 165 -6.72 -28.02 5.86
N ASN A 166 -7.41 -28.21 6.98
CA ASN A 166 -6.95 -27.87 8.35
C ASN A 166 -6.25 -26.50 8.60
N THR A 167 -6.91 -25.37 8.31
CA THR A 167 -6.63 -24.10 9.05
C THR A 167 -7.86 -23.23 9.32
N THR A 168 -9.03 -23.58 8.76
CA THR A 168 -10.26 -22.78 8.83
C THR A 168 -11.51 -23.59 9.17
N GLY A 169 -11.36 -24.86 9.56
CA GLY A 169 -12.49 -25.73 9.93
C GLY A 169 -13.26 -25.19 11.14
N TRP A 170 -14.53 -25.57 11.28
CA TRP A 170 -15.41 -25.07 12.34
C TRP A 170 -14.80 -25.26 13.74
N GLY A 171 -14.14 -26.41 13.95
CA GLY A 171 -13.52 -26.86 15.19
C GLY A 171 -12.02 -26.59 15.29
N PHE A 172 -11.38 -25.99 14.28
CA PHE A 172 -9.93 -25.82 14.27
C PHE A 172 -9.48 -24.87 15.39
N ARG A 173 -8.60 -25.38 16.27
CA ARG A 173 -7.99 -24.69 17.42
C ARG A 173 -9.02 -24.04 18.35
N LYS A 174 -10.07 -24.77 18.67
CA LYS A 174 -11.19 -24.32 19.50
C LYS A 174 -11.61 -25.40 20.48
N THR A 175 -12.05 -24.97 21.65
CA THR A 175 -12.84 -25.80 22.57
C THR A 175 -14.30 -25.37 22.46
N PHE A 176 -15.20 -26.32 22.19
CA PHE A 176 -16.65 -26.13 22.21
C PHE A 176 -17.20 -26.67 23.52
N VAL A 177 -18.06 -25.88 24.17
CA VAL A 177 -18.78 -26.25 25.40
C VAL A 177 -20.27 -26.09 25.17
N ARG A 178 -21.03 -27.17 25.35
CA ARG A 178 -22.48 -27.17 25.11
C ARG A 178 -23.17 -26.28 26.14
N SER A 179 -24.08 -25.44 25.65
CA SER A 179 -24.86 -24.52 26.47
C SER A 179 -25.91 -25.26 27.29
N THR A 180 -26.27 -24.71 28.46
CA THR A 180 -27.28 -25.27 29.35
C THR A 180 -28.71 -24.91 28.92
N GLY A 181 -29.72 -25.43 29.63
CA GLY A 181 -31.13 -25.13 29.36
C GLY A 181 -31.68 -25.94 28.17
N SER A 182 -32.51 -25.35 27.31
CA SER A 182 -33.09 -26.06 26.16
C SER A 182 -32.05 -26.56 25.15
N ALA A 183 -30.83 -26.02 25.17
CA ALA A 183 -29.70 -26.44 24.35
C ALA A 183 -28.94 -27.65 24.92
N SER A 184 -29.29 -28.11 26.13
CA SER A 184 -28.66 -29.26 26.80
C SER A 184 -29.10 -30.61 26.22
N GLN A 185 -30.09 -30.65 25.34
CA GLN A 185 -30.65 -31.87 24.79
C GLN A 185 -29.77 -32.42 23.66
N PRO A 186 -29.73 -33.75 23.45
CA PRO A 186 -29.03 -34.34 22.31
C PRO A 186 -29.68 -33.92 20.99
N SER A 187 -28.86 -33.82 19.94
CA SER A 187 -29.34 -33.49 18.59
C SER A 187 -28.59 -34.32 17.55
N PRO A 188 -29.29 -34.96 16.58
CA PRO A 188 -28.64 -35.68 15.49
C PRO A 188 -28.03 -34.75 14.43
N THR A 189 -28.21 -33.44 14.57
CA THR A 189 -27.68 -32.41 13.68
C THR A 189 -26.90 -31.36 14.47
N PHE A 190 -25.81 -30.87 13.91
CA PHE A 190 -25.00 -29.87 14.60
C PHE A 190 -25.65 -28.49 14.51
N ILE A 191 -25.90 -27.88 15.67
CA ILE A 191 -26.48 -26.54 15.78
C ILE A 191 -25.44 -25.67 16.50
N ALA A 192 -24.66 -24.91 15.74
CA ALA A 192 -23.55 -24.11 16.28
C ALA A 192 -23.97 -23.16 17.43
N ALA A 193 -25.21 -22.63 17.39
CA ALA A 193 -25.75 -21.75 18.42
C ALA A 193 -25.94 -22.42 19.79
N ASN A 194 -25.94 -23.75 19.86
CA ASN A 194 -26.03 -24.49 21.14
C ASN A 194 -24.68 -24.57 21.87
N TRP A 195 -23.61 -24.00 21.31
CA TRP A 195 -22.26 -24.14 21.85
C TRP A 195 -21.60 -22.78 22.09
N SER A 196 -20.92 -22.67 23.23
CA SER A 196 -19.95 -21.62 23.48
C SER A 196 -18.57 -22.07 23.02
N VAL A 197 -17.76 -21.13 22.52
CA VAL A 197 -16.47 -21.42 21.91
C VAL A 197 -15.38 -20.70 22.67
N SER A 198 -14.40 -21.46 23.15
CA SER A 198 -13.18 -20.97 23.79
C SER A 198 -11.96 -21.11 22.87
N PRO A 199 -10.89 -20.31 23.08
CA PRO A 199 -9.66 -20.38 22.30
C PRO A 199 -8.94 -21.73 22.35
N VAL A 200 -7.88 -21.86 21.57
CA VAL A 200 -6.99 -23.04 21.52
C VAL A 200 -6.52 -23.45 22.92
N ASP A 201 -6.39 -24.76 23.15
CA ASP A 201 -5.86 -25.34 24.39
C ASP A 201 -6.56 -24.81 25.65
N SER A 202 -7.89 -24.64 25.59
CA SER A 202 -8.70 -24.24 26.75
C SER A 202 -9.30 -25.50 27.43
N PRO A 203 -8.63 -26.11 28.43
CA PRO A 203 -9.12 -27.29 29.16
C PRO A 203 -10.23 -26.97 30.17
N ALA A 204 -10.57 -25.70 30.31
CA ALA A 204 -11.39 -25.19 31.40
C ALA A 204 -12.73 -25.93 31.52
N GLY A 205 -12.95 -26.56 32.68
CA GLY A 205 -14.15 -27.34 32.99
C GLY A 205 -14.21 -28.74 32.37
N LEU A 206 -13.17 -29.21 31.67
CA LEU A 206 -13.15 -30.56 31.09
C LEU A 206 -13.37 -31.64 32.17
N GLY A 207 -14.42 -32.45 32.01
CA GLY A 207 -14.84 -33.48 32.96
C GLY A 207 -15.84 -33.01 34.03
N THR A 208 -16.37 -31.79 33.94
CA THR A 208 -17.34 -31.22 34.91
C THR A 208 -18.79 -31.21 34.41
N GLY A 209 -19.07 -31.88 33.29
CA GLY A 209 -20.37 -31.90 32.64
C GLY A 209 -20.76 -30.55 32.07
N LEU A 210 -22.07 -30.32 31.91
CA LEU A 210 -22.60 -29.05 31.38
C LEU A 210 -22.43 -27.84 32.34
N SER A 211 -21.88 -28.05 33.54
CA SER A 211 -21.84 -27.04 34.60
C SER A 211 -20.67 -26.05 34.53
N GLY A 212 -19.76 -26.19 33.57
CA GLY A 212 -18.55 -25.36 33.51
C GLY A 212 -18.61 -24.25 32.46
N GLU A 213 -19.29 -23.15 32.77
CA GLU A 213 -18.76 -21.82 32.40
C GLU A 213 -17.63 -21.52 33.39
N VAL A 214 -16.41 -21.31 32.90
CA VAL A 214 -15.48 -20.48 33.68
C VAL A 214 -15.97 -19.05 33.52
N THR A 215 -16.70 -18.59 34.53
CA THR A 215 -16.71 -17.16 34.82
C THR A 215 -15.24 -16.77 35.03
N PRO A 216 -14.70 -15.74 34.34
CA PRO A 216 -13.39 -15.22 34.67
C PRO A 216 -13.33 -15.06 36.19
N PRO A 217 -12.26 -15.49 36.88
CA PRO A 217 -12.18 -15.40 38.33
C PRO A 217 -12.59 -13.98 38.72
N LYS A 218 -13.73 -13.85 39.39
CA LYS A 218 -14.21 -12.55 39.83
C LYS A 218 -13.08 -11.97 40.67
N PRO A 219 -12.59 -10.75 40.38
CA PRO A 219 -11.49 -10.19 41.15
C PRO A 219 -11.84 -10.26 42.64
N GLU A 220 -11.05 -11.01 43.40
CA GLU A 220 -11.24 -11.11 44.86
C GLU A 220 -10.40 -10.02 45.53
N VAL A 221 -10.97 -9.41 46.57
CA VAL A 221 -10.32 -8.33 47.33
C VAL A 221 -9.44 -8.91 48.43
N GLY A 222 -8.22 -8.39 48.58
CA GLY A 222 -7.34 -8.67 49.73
C GLY A 222 -6.08 -9.48 49.38
N VAL A 223 -5.06 -8.79 48.85
CA VAL A 223 -3.75 -9.40 48.52
C VAL A 223 -2.57 -8.73 49.20
N CYS A 224 -2.69 -7.51 49.70
CA CYS A 224 -1.55 -6.71 50.17
C CYS A 224 -1.63 -6.32 51.66
N ASP A 225 -2.53 -6.93 52.43
CA ASP A 225 -2.65 -6.66 53.86
C ASP A 225 -1.33 -6.99 54.59
N ASN A 226 -0.72 -5.97 55.23
CA ASN A 226 0.57 -6.05 55.91
C ASN A 226 1.77 -6.46 55.03
N ALA A 227 1.66 -6.33 53.70
CA ALA A 227 2.77 -6.61 52.79
C ALA A 227 3.76 -5.44 52.71
N THR A 228 5.04 -5.76 52.51
CA THR A 228 6.04 -4.76 52.10
C THR A 228 5.85 -4.49 50.61
N LEU A 229 5.60 -3.24 50.25
CA LEU A 229 5.36 -2.84 48.87
C LEU A 229 6.68 -2.52 48.16
N THR A 230 6.78 -2.98 46.92
CA THR A 230 7.85 -2.64 45.99
C THR A 230 7.33 -1.58 45.02
N PRO A 231 7.98 -0.41 44.92
CA PRO A 231 7.61 0.63 43.96
C PRO A 231 7.78 0.16 42.51
N THR A 232 7.01 0.76 41.59
CA THR A 232 7.08 0.43 40.15
C THR A 232 8.46 0.73 39.55
N TYR A 233 9.09 1.84 39.93
CA TYR A 233 10.43 2.22 39.46
C TYR A 233 11.56 1.28 39.90
N GLU A 234 11.42 0.58 41.04
CA GLU A 234 12.37 -0.48 41.43
C GLU A 234 12.20 -1.75 40.60
N ILE A 235 10.98 -2.02 40.12
CA ILE A 235 10.70 -3.14 39.22
C ILE A 235 11.20 -2.83 37.80
N GLN A 236 10.94 -1.63 37.29
CA GLN A 236 11.44 -1.21 35.98
C GLN A 236 12.98 -1.14 35.96
N GLY A 237 13.58 -0.42 36.92
CA GLY A 237 15.02 -0.17 36.92
C GLY A 237 15.47 0.86 35.88
N ASP A 238 16.79 1.03 35.73
CA ASP A 238 17.42 2.02 34.85
C ASP A 238 18.08 1.40 33.60
N SER A 239 17.67 0.18 33.25
CA SER A 239 18.18 -0.63 32.15
C SER A 239 17.01 -1.12 31.28
N TRP A 240 17.31 -1.69 30.11
CA TRP A 240 16.35 -2.32 29.18
C TRP A 240 15.54 -3.50 29.76
N HIS A 241 15.87 -3.94 30.96
CA HIS A 241 15.27 -5.09 31.63
C HIS A 241 15.24 -4.84 33.13
N SER A 242 14.22 -5.40 33.78
CA SER A 242 14.11 -5.35 35.23
C SER A 242 15.34 -5.91 35.94
N PRO A 243 15.81 -5.29 37.05
CA PRO A 243 16.86 -5.85 37.90
C PRO A 243 16.42 -7.12 38.65
N MET A 244 15.13 -7.47 38.61
CA MET A 244 14.54 -8.62 39.31
C MET A 244 14.58 -9.92 38.50
N VAL A 245 15.12 -9.87 37.27
CA VAL A 245 15.26 -11.02 36.37
C VAL A 245 16.71 -11.16 35.87
N ASP A 246 17.05 -12.32 35.31
CA ASP A 246 18.37 -12.58 34.73
C ASP A 246 18.24 -13.02 33.27
N VAL A 247 17.98 -12.03 32.41
CA VAL A 247 17.81 -12.21 30.96
C VAL A 247 19.07 -12.82 30.33
N ALA A 248 20.26 -12.48 30.84
CA ALA A 248 21.53 -13.00 30.35
C ALA A 248 21.62 -14.54 30.50
N ASN A 249 21.03 -15.09 31.56
CA ASN A 249 20.90 -16.53 31.80
C ASN A 249 19.55 -17.12 31.36
N ARG A 250 18.79 -16.40 30.51
CA ARG A 250 17.46 -16.80 29.99
C ARG A 250 16.40 -17.00 31.08
N GLN A 251 16.52 -16.29 32.20
CA GLN A 251 15.52 -16.24 33.27
C GLN A 251 14.70 -14.97 33.11
N PHE A 252 13.54 -15.07 32.46
CA PHE A 252 12.66 -13.95 32.14
C PHE A 252 11.58 -13.69 33.19
N ILE A 253 11.56 -14.45 34.28
CA ILE A 253 10.58 -14.33 35.36
C ILE A 253 11.34 -14.38 36.68
N SER A 254 11.00 -13.47 37.61
CA SER A 254 11.61 -13.42 38.93
C SER A 254 11.34 -14.69 39.76
N ASP A 255 12.29 -15.07 40.61
CA ASP A 255 12.11 -16.15 41.57
C ASP A 255 11.08 -15.77 42.64
N ASP A 256 11.19 -14.54 43.15
CA ASP A 256 10.33 -13.98 44.19
C ASP A 256 9.03 -13.37 43.62
N GLU A 257 8.03 -13.26 44.49
CA GLU A 257 6.81 -12.49 44.26
C GLU A 257 6.89 -11.14 44.96
N TYR A 258 6.37 -10.11 44.30
CA TYR A 258 6.36 -8.73 44.76
C TYR A 258 4.93 -8.24 44.94
N PHE A 259 4.76 -7.35 45.93
CA PHE A 259 3.51 -6.63 46.15
C PHE A 259 3.69 -5.21 45.62
N VAL A 260 2.90 -4.82 44.63
CA VAL A 260 3.09 -3.57 43.92
C VAL A 260 1.80 -2.79 43.97
N GLN A 261 1.90 -1.52 44.36
CA GLN A 261 0.78 -0.60 44.28
C GLN A 261 1.06 0.50 43.25
N GLY A 262 0.00 1.06 42.70
CA GLY A 262 0.07 2.26 41.88
C GLY A 262 -1.32 2.77 41.54
N VAL A 263 -1.38 4.02 41.10
CA VAL A 263 -2.62 4.61 40.58
C VAL A 263 -2.86 4.03 39.19
N VAL A 264 -4.06 3.50 38.95
CA VAL A 264 -4.43 2.98 37.63
C VAL A 264 -4.59 4.15 36.65
N VAL A 265 -3.71 4.25 35.67
CA VAL A 265 -3.75 5.31 34.64
C VAL A 265 -4.51 4.87 33.38
N ALA A 266 -4.57 3.56 33.12
CA ALA A 266 -5.38 2.98 32.06
C ALA A 266 -5.79 1.53 32.38
N ALA A 267 -6.92 1.11 31.84
CA ALA A 267 -7.35 -0.29 31.80
C ALA A 267 -7.56 -0.69 30.34
N THR A 268 -6.94 -1.79 29.91
CA THR A 268 -6.98 -2.30 28.54
C THR A 268 -7.52 -3.73 28.50
N THR A 269 -8.20 -4.07 27.41
CA THR A 269 -8.92 -5.35 27.25
C THR A 269 -8.75 -5.99 25.88
N GLY A 270 -8.16 -5.27 24.92
CA GLY A 270 -7.95 -5.70 23.55
C GLY A 270 -6.50 -6.07 23.28
N LEU A 271 -5.71 -5.07 22.87
CA LEU A 271 -4.31 -5.20 22.49
C LEU A 271 -3.45 -5.68 23.65
N THR A 272 -3.58 -5.00 24.79
CA THR A 272 -3.08 -5.46 26.08
C THR A 272 -4.28 -5.74 26.98
N LYS A 273 -4.14 -6.65 27.94
CA LYS A 273 -5.23 -7.10 28.81
C LYS A 273 -4.82 -6.94 30.26
N GLY A 274 -5.20 -5.83 30.89
CA GLY A 274 -4.77 -5.54 32.25
C GLY A 274 -4.88 -4.08 32.64
N TYR A 275 -4.13 -3.72 33.68
CA TYR A 275 -4.03 -2.36 34.20
C TYR A 275 -2.63 -1.80 33.94
N TYR A 276 -2.57 -0.55 33.49
CA TYR A 276 -1.36 0.26 33.61
C TYR A 276 -1.46 1.01 34.94
N ILE A 277 -0.50 0.78 35.83
CA ILE A 277 -0.39 1.50 37.09
C ILE A 277 0.85 2.39 37.06
N GLN A 278 0.78 3.52 37.75
CA GLN A 278 1.91 4.44 37.88
C GLN A 278 2.04 4.88 39.34
N ASP A 279 3.28 4.97 39.82
CA ASP A 279 3.56 5.55 41.13
C ASP A 279 3.12 7.03 41.13
N LYS A 280 2.44 7.44 42.20
CA LYS A 280 1.88 8.78 42.32
C LYS A 280 2.96 9.84 42.54
N ASP A 281 3.96 9.49 43.33
CA ASP A 281 5.02 10.39 43.76
C ASP A 281 6.27 10.21 42.89
N GLY A 282 6.49 8.98 42.39
CA GLY A 282 7.67 8.60 41.62
C GLY A 282 8.96 8.70 42.45
N ASP A 283 10.10 8.42 41.84
CA ASP A 283 11.43 8.56 42.49
C ASP A 283 12.20 9.83 42.07
N GLY A 284 11.68 10.55 41.07
CA GLY A 284 12.32 11.75 40.52
C GLY A 284 13.61 11.47 39.76
N ASN A 285 13.93 10.21 39.47
CA ASN A 285 15.07 9.81 38.67
C ASN A 285 14.66 9.75 37.19
N PRO A 286 15.27 10.56 36.31
CA PRO A 286 14.87 10.58 34.90
C PRO A 286 15.18 9.28 34.15
N LYS A 287 15.97 8.36 34.73
CA LYS A 287 16.38 7.09 34.11
C LYS A 287 15.40 5.94 34.30
N THR A 288 14.49 6.05 35.25
CA THR A 288 13.57 4.98 35.67
C THR A 288 12.16 5.34 35.26
N SER A 289 11.39 4.33 34.85
CA SER A 289 9.96 4.51 34.61
C SER A 289 9.17 4.35 35.91
N ASP A 290 8.26 5.28 36.19
CA ASP A 290 7.31 5.16 37.30
C ASP A 290 6.09 4.29 36.94
N GLY A 291 6.00 3.80 35.70
CA GLY A 291 4.87 3.05 35.17
C GLY A 291 5.12 1.54 35.13
N LEU A 292 4.07 0.74 35.27
CA LEU A 292 4.14 -0.72 35.16
C LEU A 292 2.85 -1.28 34.59
N PHE A 293 2.97 -2.22 33.66
CA PHE A 293 1.84 -3.00 33.17
C PHE A 293 1.59 -4.22 34.06
N VAL A 294 0.33 -4.45 34.40
CA VAL A 294 -0.15 -5.59 35.19
C VAL A 294 -1.16 -6.37 34.35
N PRO A 295 -0.76 -7.46 33.67
CA PRO A 295 -1.69 -8.37 33.02
C PRO A 295 -2.76 -8.82 34.01
N PHE A 296 -4.03 -8.60 33.69
CA PHE A 296 -5.12 -8.85 34.63
C PHE A 296 -6.43 -9.17 33.90
N ASP A 297 -7.06 -10.29 34.25
CA ASP A 297 -8.30 -10.73 33.63
C ASP A 297 -9.50 -9.99 34.22
N GLY A 298 -10.32 -9.40 33.35
CA GLY A 298 -11.48 -8.62 33.77
C GLY A 298 -11.12 -7.21 34.24
N ALA A 299 -10.01 -6.63 33.75
CA ALA A 299 -9.68 -5.24 33.98
C ALA A 299 -10.81 -4.29 33.54
N LYS A 300 -11.11 -3.27 34.34
CA LYS A 300 -12.21 -2.32 34.09
C LYS A 300 -11.80 -0.87 34.24
N THR A 301 -12.36 -0.03 33.38
CA THR A 301 -12.12 1.42 33.39
C THR A 301 -12.65 2.13 34.64
N GLU A 302 -13.55 1.50 35.40
CA GLU A 302 -14.07 2.05 36.68
C GLU A 302 -13.00 2.18 37.78
N HIS A 303 -11.86 1.49 37.63
CA HIS A 303 -10.72 1.60 38.54
C HIS A 303 -9.70 2.67 38.16
N VAL A 304 -9.85 3.32 37.00
CA VAL A 304 -8.93 4.39 36.58
C VAL A 304 -8.96 5.53 37.61
N GLY A 305 -7.77 5.94 38.05
CA GLY A 305 -7.53 6.90 39.11
C GLY A 305 -7.51 6.33 40.53
N GLN A 306 -7.93 5.07 40.75
CA GLN A 306 -7.82 4.41 42.05
C GLN A 306 -6.40 3.87 42.27
N THR A 307 -5.97 3.77 43.52
CA THR A 307 -4.73 3.08 43.88
C THR A 307 -5.04 1.62 44.16
N LEU A 308 -4.55 0.74 43.28
CA LEU A 308 -4.69 -0.70 43.43
C LEU A 308 -3.36 -1.33 43.83
N CYS A 309 -3.41 -2.41 44.61
CA CYS A 309 -2.26 -3.24 44.92
C CYS A 309 -2.45 -4.66 44.40
N PHE A 310 -1.38 -5.21 43.82
CA PHE A 310 -1.34 -6.52 43.19
C PHE A 310 -0.20 -7.35 43.79
N LYS A 311 -0.32 -8.67 43.67
CA LYS A 311 0.75 -9.63 44.00
C LYS A 311 1.12 -10.40 42.74
N GLY A 312 2.40 -10.44 42.39
CA GLY A 312 2.85 -11.13 41.19
C GLY A 312 4.34 -11.32 41.10
N LYS A 313 4.79 -12.02 40.06
CA LYS A 313 6.20 -12.11 39.68
C LYS A 313 6.52 -11.05 38.64
N VAL A 314 7.74 -10.51 38.67
CA VAL A 314 8.22 -9.66 37.58
C VAL A 314 8.52 -10.54 36.38
N GLU A 315 8.09 -10.13 35.19
CA GLU A 315 8.29 -10.87 33.95
C GLU A 315 8.72 -9.93 32.82
N GLU A 316 9.71 -10.37 32.05
CA GLU A 316 10.10 -9.82 30.75
C GLU A 316 9.32 -10.55 29.65
N SER A 317 8.22 -9.95 29.20
CA SER A 317 7.32 -10.55 28.22
C SER A 317 7.51 -9.91 26.85
N TYR A 318 8.18 -10.59 25.93
CA TYR A 318 8.56 -10.04 24.61
C TYR A 318 9.31 -8.70 24.69
N GLY A 319 10.14 -8.56 25.74
CA GLY A 319 10.94 -7.38 26.03
C GLY A 319 10.24 -6.31 26.88
N ARG A 320 8.97 -6.50 27.26
CA ARG A 320 8.24 -5.62 28.19
C ARG A 320 8.46 -6.03 29.63
N THR A 321 8.70 -5.07 30.51
CA THR A 321 8.66 -5.30 31.97
C THR A 321 7.21 -5.26 32.47
N GLN A 322 6.76 -6.34 33.10
CA GLN A 322 5.39 -6.42 33.63
C GLN A 322 5.31 -7.19 34.96
N LEU A 323 4.27 -6.92 35.74
CA LEU A 323 3.95 -7.72 36.93
C LEU A 323 2.93 -8.82 36.59
N LYS A 324 3.42 -10.03 36.34
CA LYS A 324 2.58 -11.21 36.13
C LYS A 324 1.91 -11.63 37.43
N THR A 325 0.64 -11.30 37.59
CA THR A 325 -0.12 -11.66 38.80
C THR A 325 -0.18 -13.18 38.97
N THR A 326 0.11 -13.69 40.17
CA THR A 326 0.03 -15.13 40.48
C THR A 326 -1.39 -15.58 40.85
N VAL A 327 -2.24 -14.62 41.21
CA VAL A 327 -3.67 -14.79 41.43
C VAL A 327 -4.40 -13.59 40.80
N ASN A 328 -5.57 -13.80 40.19
CA ASN A 328 -6.37 -12.72 39.59
C ASN A 328 -7.10 -11.90 40.68
N LYS A 329 -6.34 -11.28 41.58
CA LYS A 329 -6.80 -10.54 42.75
C LYS A 329 -6.08 -9.21 42.86
N PHE A 330 -6.78 -8.21 43.39
CA PHE A 330 -6.21 -6.92 43.73
C PHE A 330 -6.81 -6.41 45.03
N GLN A 331 -6.17 -5.43 45.64
CA GLN A 331 -6.70 -4.69 46.77
C GLN A 331 -6.82 -3.22 46.42
N VAL A 332 -7.99 -2.62 46.66
CA VAL A 332 -8.14 -1.17 46.58
C VAL A 332 -7.50 -0.56 47.81
N MET A 333 -6.35 0.07 47.63
CA MET A 333 -5.63 0.77 48.71
C MET A 333 -6.21 2.15 48.96
N ASP A 334 -6.58 2.84 47.87
CA ASP A 334 -7.33 4.08 47.90
C ASP A 334 -8.36 4.09 46.77
N SER A 335 -9.63 4.33 47.13
CA SER A 335 -10.75 4.43 46.18
C SER A 335 -10.98 5.85 45.68
N VAL A 336 -10.29 6.85 46.26
CA VAL A 336 -10.35 8.24 45.83
C VAL A 336 -9.63 8.37 44.49
N VAL A 337 -10.36 8.88 43.50
CA VAL A 337 -9.83 9.13 42.16
C VAL A 337 -8.72 10.18 42.24
N THR A 338 -7.50 9.75 41.95
CA THR A 338 -6.31 10.58 41.78
C THR A 338 -5.98 10.65 40.29
N ASN A 339 -5.94 11.86 39.73
CA ASN A 339 -5.54 12.05 38.35
C ASN A 339 -4.04 12.30 38.28
N ILE A 340 -3.29 11.36 37.69
CA ILE A 340 -1.88 11.57 37.32
C ILE A 340 -1.86 12.39 36.03
N ALA A 341 -1.11 13.50 36.03
CA ALA A 341 -0.90 14.29 34.81
C ALA A 341 0.01 13.51 33.85
N PRO A 342 -0.30 13.46 32.53
CA PRO A 342 0.56 12.78 31.57
C PRO A 342 1.96 13.39 31.53
N THR A 343 2.98 12.53 31.64
CA THR A 343 4.39 12.95 31.63
C THR A 343 4.83 13.31 30.20
N PRO A 344 5.35 14.53 29.95
CA PRO A 344 5.91 14.86 28.64
C PRO A 344 7.15 14.01 28.34
N ILE A 345 7.18 13.35 27.18
CA ILE A 345 8.39 12.66 26.75
C ILE A 345 9.45 13.69 26.35
N VAL A 346 10.59 13.65 27.04
CA VAL A 346 11.75 14.52 26.79
C VAL A 346 12.97 13.67 26.48
N VAL A 347 13.63 13.97 25.36
CA VAL A 347 14.94 13.44 24.96
C VAL A 347 16.01 14.11 25.82
N MET A 348 16.85 13.30 26.45
CA MET A 348 17.95 13.74 27.30
C MET A 348 19.24 13.14 26.73
N PRO A 349 19.98 13.86 25.87
CA PRO A 349 21.11 13.27 25.14
C PRO A 349 22.17 12.62 26.03
N GLU A 350 22.37 13.13 27.24
CA GLU A 350 23.29 12.55 28.22
C GLU A 350 22.86 11.18 28.76
N LEU A 351 21.56 10.87 28.75
CA LEU A 351 20.99 9.60 29.21
C LEU A 351 20.69 8.65 28.04
N ASP A 352 20.27 9.20 26.91
CA ASP A 352 19.75 8.45 25.77
C ASP A 352 20.86 8.09 24.75
N THR A 353 22.12 8.41 25.06
CA THR A 353 23.28 8.07 24.22
C THR A 353 23.90 6.74 24.66
N GLU A 354 23.86 5.75 23.78
CA GLU A 354 24.56 4.47 23.95
C GLU A 354 25.71 4.35 22.95
N ASN A 355 26.90 3.95 23.43
CA ASN A 355 28.09 3.79 22.60
C ASN A 355 28.40 5.02 21.70
N GLY A 356 28.09 6.22 22.18
CA GLY A 356 28.31 7.48 21.46
C GLY A 356 27.26 7.83 20.40
N THR A 357 26.16 7.08 20.32
CA THR A 357 25.03 7.34 19.43
C THR A 357 23.76 7.61 20.23
N LEU A 358 23.07 8.71 19.95
CA LEU A 358 21.75 8.99 20.52
C LEU A 358 20.74 7.98 19.97
N LEU A 359 20.06 7.24 20.86
CA LEU A 359 19.02 6.28 20.52
C LEU A 359 17.69 6.79 21.07
N PHE A 360 16.73 7.09 20.20
CA PHE A 360 15.40 7.53 20.60
C PHE A 360 14.64 6.43 21.36
N ARG A 361 14.92 5.15 21.11
CA ARG A 361 14.36 4.06 21.91
C ARG A 361 14.81 4.11 23.36
N ALA A 362 16.04 4.55 23.65
CA ALA A 362 16.49 4.76 25.02
C ALA A 362 15.70 5.88 25.71
N THR A 363 15.29 6.93 24.97
CA THR A 363 14.33 7.92 25.48
C THR A 363 13.01 7.25 25.87
N LEU A 364 12.45 6.41 25.00
CA LEU A 364 11.14 5.79 25.19
C LEU A 364 11.14 4.78 26.35
N GLU A 365 12.23 4.05 26.55
CA GLU A 365 12.40 3.07 27.63
C GLU A 365 12.16 3.68 29.02
N ARG A 366 12.67 4.90 29.25
CA ARG A 366 12.50 5.63 30.51
C ARG A 366 11.04 5.98 30.84
N TYR A 367 10.12 5.77 29.90
CA TYR A 367 8.69 5.98 30.08
C TYR A 367 7.84 4.71 29.87
N GLU A 368 8.44 3.51 29.82
CA GLU A 368 7.69 2.26 29.59
C GLU A 368 6.59 2.07 30.66
N GLY A 369 5.35 1.89 30.23
CA GLY A 369 4.19 1.69 31.11
C GLY A 369 3.58 2.97 31.68
N MET A 370 4.19 4.15 31.44
CA MET A 370 3.70 5.42 31.96
C MET A 370 2.58 6.02 31.11
N LEU A 371 1.74 6.83 31.75
CA LEU A 371 0.87 7.79 31.07
C LEU A 371 1.70 8.97 30.56
N VAL A 372 1.79 9.12 29.25
CA VAL A 372 2.66 10.10 28.61
C VAL A 372 1.91 11.09 27.72
N THR A 373 2.58 12.20 27.38
CA THR A 373 2.18 13.07 26.28
C THR A 373 3.34 13.36 25.34
N LEU A 374 3.04 13.50 24.04
CA LEU A 374 4.00 13.92 23.02
C LEU A 374 4.08 15.45 22.98
N PRO A 375 5.09 16.12 23.56
CA PRO A 375 5.16 17.58 23.54
C PRO A 375 5.44 18.12 22.13
N GLU A 376 5.24 19.43 21.96
CA GLU A 376 5.58 20.10 20.70
C GLU A 376 7.09 20.17 20.43
N ASP A 377 7.88 20.12 21.49
CA ASP A 377 9.33 20.06 21.45
C ASP A 377 9.82 19.06 22.49
N MET A 378 10.33 17.92 22.03
CA MET A 378 10.82 16.83 22.87
C MET A 378 12.30 17.00 23.20
N ASN A 379 13.02 17.88 22.51
CA ASN A 379 14.42 18.17 22.79
C ASN A 379 14.67 19.69 22.77
N PRO A 380 14.43 20.38 23.91
CA PRO A 380 14.57 21.84 24.00
C PRO A 380 16.03 22.33 23.96
N GLU A 381 17.02 21.42 23.94
CA GLU A 381 18.43 21.79 23.77
C GLU A 381 18.81 22.08 22.31
N LEU A 382 17.95 21.69 21.36
CA LEU A 382 18.15 21.93 19.93
C LEU A 382 17.29 23.09 19.43
N ASP A 383 17.84 23.89 18.50
CA ASP A 383 17.08 24.94 17.84
C ASP A 383 15.92 24.33 17.03
N GLY A 384 14.69 24.84 17.24
CA GLY A 384 13.50 24.43 16.52
C GLY A 384 12.45 23.78 17.42
N LYS A 385 11.65 22.88 16.85
CA LYS A 385 10.63 22.11 17.57
C LYS A 385 10.79 20.65 17.20
N GLN A 386 11.39 19.86 18.09
CA GLN A 386 11.67 18.45 17.86
C GLN A 386 10.47 17.60 18.25
N ASN A 387 9.46 17.53 17.38
CA ASN A 387 8.25 16.73 17.60
C ASN A 387 8.27 15.42 16.80
N MET A 388 7.35 14.53 17.17
CA MET A 388 6.97 13.39 16.35
C MET A 388 6.29 13.84 15.05
N ARG A 389 6.61 13.16 13.94
CA ARG A 389 6.02 13.35 12.61
C ARG A 389 5.22 12.13 12.22
N VAL A 390 4.10 12.32 11.53
CA VAL A 390 3.39 11.20 10.89
C VAL A 390 4.28 10.59 9.80
N SER A 391 4.66 9.33 9.96
CA SER A 391 5.45 8.57 8.98
C SER A 391 4.57 7.67 8.13
N ARG A 392 3.57 7.03 8.76
CA ARG A 392 2.46 6.33 8.08
C ARG A 392 1.15 6.89 8.61
N THR A 393 0.27 7.36 7.73
CA THR A 393 -1.11 7.72 8.11
C THR A 393 -1.89 6.48 8.57
N PHE A 394 -3.01 6.68 9.26
CA PHE A 394 -3.87 5.57 9.69
C PHE A 394 -4.28 4.64 8.53
N SER A 395 -3.83 3.40 8.54
CA SER A 395 -4.07 2.41 7.47
C SER A 395 -3.91 0.97 7.97
N PHE A 396 -4.36 0.01 7.15
CA PHE A 396 -4.28 -1.42 7.47
C PHE A 396 -2.83 -1.92 7.41
N GLU A 397 -2.39 -2.53 8.51
CA GLU A 397 -1.12 -3.25 8.62
C GLU A 397 -1.38 -4.75 8.46
N TYR A 398 -0.87 -5.35 7.38
CA TYR A 398 -1.17 -6.73 6.97
C TYR A 398 -0.47 -7.81 7.80
N ALA A 399 0.68 -7.52 8.41
CA ALA A 399 1.42 -8.46 9.24
C ALA A 399 2.38 -7.69 10.16
N PRO A 400 2.65 -8.18 11.38
CA PRO A 400 2.12 -9.41 11.99
C PRO A 400 0.77 -9.24 12.67
N VAL A 401 0.31 -8.00 12.93
CA VAL A 401 -0.80 -7.71 13.85
C VAL A 401 -2.18 -7.63 13.17
N ASN A 402 -2.25 -7.48 11.85
CA ASN A 402 -3.51 -7.44 11.08
C ASN A 402 -4.52 -6.42 11.62
N ARG A 403 -4.10 -5.16 11.76
CA ARG A 403 -4.89 -4.07 12.36
C ARG A 403 -4.67 -2.72 11.70
N ASN A 404 -5.62 -1.81 11.86
CA ASN A 404 -5.44 -0.41 11.47
C ASN A 404 -4.75 0.37 12.60
N ASN A 405 -3.70 1.12 12.28
CA ASN A 405 -2.94 1.98 13.19
C ASN A 405 -2.21 3.08 12.40
N MET A 406 -1.56 4.01 13.12
CA MET A 406 -0.73 5.08 12.56
C MET A 406 0.70 4.92 13.07
N VAL A 407 1.71 5.31 12.30
CA VAL A 407 3.12 5.29 12.73
C VAL A 407 3.67 6.70 12.74
N LEU A 408 4.29 7.07 13.86
CA LEU A 408 5.02 8.31 14.03
C LEU A 408 6.52 8.05 14.03
N ALA A 409 7.31 9.05 13.64
CA ALA A 409 8.76 9.03 13.71
C ALA A 409 9.30 10.34 14.28
N TYR A 410 10.33 10.28 15.12
CA TYR A 410 10.94 11.45 15.76
C TYR A 410 11.64 12.37 14.74
N GLU A 411 11.32 13.67 14.79
CA GLU A 411 11.83 14.81 13.99
C GLU A 411 11.44 14.84 12.50
N ARG A 412 11.38 13.68 11.84
CA ARG A 412 11.11 13.53 10.40
C ARG A 412 10.26 12.30 10.11
N PRO A 413 9.52 12.22 8.99
CA PRO A 413 9.06 10.94 8.48
C PRO A 413 10.28 10.05 8.15
N ASN A 414 10.11 8.74 8.26
CA ASN A 414 11.11 7.76 7.87
C ASN A 414 11.30 7.82 6.35
N MET A 415 12.50 8.18 5.91
CA MET A 415 12.88 8.14 4.51
C MET A 415 13.33 6.72 4.18
N HIS A 416 12.93 6.17 3.03
CA HIS A 416 13.47 4.91 2.57
C HIS A 416 15.01 4.97 2.52
N PRO A 417 15.74 3.98 3.07
CA PRO A 417 17.20 4.05 3.24
C PRO A 417 17.95 4.30 1.92
N ASN A 418 17.44 3.74 0.82
CA ASN A 418 18.04 3.85 -0.51
C ASN A 418 17.63 5.12 -1.28
N GLN A 419 16.92 6.06 -0.66
CA GLN A 419 16.59 7.34 -1.29
C GLN A 419 17.83 8.26 -1.34
N LEU A 420 18.67 8.24 -0.31
CA LEU A 420 19.77 9.21 -0.15
C LEU A 420 21.16 8.58 -0.32
N VAL A 421 21.30 7.27 -0.06
CA VAL A 421 22.58 6.55 -0.12
C VAL A 421 22.46 5.23 -0.88
N PRO A 422 23.55 4.73 -1.52
CA PRO A 422 23.51 3.50 -2.30
C PRO A 422 22.99 2.30 -1.52
N ALA A 423 22.16 1.47 -2.16
CA ALA A 423 21.62 0.28 -1.53
C ALA A 423 22.71 -0.69 -1.06
N GLY A 424 22.53 -1.29 0.11
CA GLY A 424 23.48 -2.24 0.71
C GLY A 424 24.75 -1.62 1.31
N SER A 425 24.94 -0.30 1.19
CA SER A 425 26.01 0.44 1.88
C SER A 425 25.82 0.42 3.41
N ASP A 426 26.89 0.72 4.15
CA ASP A 426 26.81 0.77 5.61
C ASP A 426 25.94 1.95 6.06
N GLU A 427 25.91 3.04 5.30
CA GLU A 427 25.01 4.18 5.50
C GLU A 427 23.54 3.78 5.27
N SER A 428 23.23 2.98 4.24
CA SER A 428 21.87 2.47 4.00
C SER A 428 21.41 1.59 5.16
N LYS A 429 22.28 0.66 5.63
CA LYS A 429 21.99 -0.18 6.80
C LYS A 429 21.84 0.64 8.08
N ALA A 430 22.61 1.72 8.24
CA ALA A 430 22.48 2.63 9.37
C ALA A 430 21.15 3.40 9.32
N ALA A 431 20.74 3.89 8.15
CA ALA A 431 19.45 4.55 7.95
C ALA A 431 18.27 3.63 8.27
N MET A 432 18.35 2.33 7.92
CA MET A 432 17.35 1.34 8.32
C MET A 432 17.20 1.24 9.84
N ARG A 433 18.32 1.17 10.57
CA ARG A 433 18.32 1.11 12.03
C ARG A 433 17.81 2.42 12.66
N ASP A 434 18.21 3.56 12.11
CA ASP A 434 17.75 4.89 12.56
C ASP A 434 16.24 5.09 12.35
N ASN A 435 15.68 4.62 11.22
CA ASN A 435 14.23 4.63 11.01
C ASN A 435 13.48 3.76 12.02
N GLN A 436 14.01 2.57 12.36
CA GLN A 436 13.45 1.69 13.38
C GLN A 436 13.56 2.31 14.78
N ASP A 437 14.66 2.98 15.10
CA ASP A 437 14.88 3.62 16.40
C ASP A 437 13.91 4.79 16.65
N ARG A 438 13.54 5.53 15.61
CA ARG A 438 12.71 6.74 15.74
C ARG A 438 11.21 6.50 15.87
N ARG A 439 10.73 5.26 15.65
CA ARG A 439 9.29 5.02 15.40
C ARG A 439 8.48 4.72 16.66
N VAL A 440 7.24 5.20 16.66
CA VAL A 440 6.21 4.88 17.65
C VAL A 440 4.90 4.61 16.94
N TYR A 441 4.28 3.46 17.22
CA TYR A 441 2.95 3.13 16.71
C TYR A 441 1.88 3.77 17.59
N VAL A 442 0.85 4.35 16.98
CA VAL A 442 -0.30 4.91 17.69
C VAL A 442 -1.50 4.00 17.48
N GLU A 443 -1.95 3.38 18.56
CA GLU A 443 -2.96 2.34 18.53
C GLU A 443 -4.11 2.63 19.49
N SER A 444 -5.32 2.17 19.13
CA SER A 444 -6.39 2.00 20.09
C SER A 444 -6.24 0.66 20.81
N ASP A 445 -6.69 0.56 22.07
CA ASP A 445 -6.73 -0.73 22.76
C ASP A 445 -7.56 -1.77 22.00
N ILE A 446 -8.80 -1.40 21.65
CA ILE A 446 -9.67 -2.24 20.84
C ILE A 446 -9.27 -2.10 19.36
N LYS A 447 -9.27 -3.22 18.63
CA LYS A 447 -9.06 -3.22 17.18
C LYS A 447 -10.06 -2.26 16.51
N ALA A 448 -9.51 -1.26 15.82
CA ALA A 448 -10.31 -0.28 15.10
C ALA A 448 -11.12 -0.94 13.98
N LYS A 449 -12.35 -0.47 13.77
CA LYS A 449 -13.15 -0.85 12.61
C LYS A 449 -12.56 -0.21 11.35
N ASP A 450 -12.85 -0.83 10.21
CA ASP A 450 -12.50 -0.28 8.91
C ASP A 450 -13.14 1.10 8.72
N GLY A 451 -12.34 2.05 8.23
CA GLY A 451 -12.78 3.43 8.01
C GLY A 451 -13.01 4.26 9.29
N GLU A 452 -12.62 3.79 10.48
CA GLU A 452 -12.80 4.50 11.75
C GLU A 452 -11.49 4.66 12.54
N ILE A 453 -11.27 5.84 13.11
CA ILE A 453 -10.22 6.13 14.08
C ILE A 453 -10.87 6.27 15.46
N PRO A 454 -10.80 5.26 16.35
CA PRO A 454 -11.57 5.24 17.60
C PRO A 454 -11.27 6.43 18.51
N TYR A 455 -10.00 6.85 18.58
CA TYR A 455 -9.55 7.95 19.42
C TYR A 455 -9.66 9.34 18.76
N PHE A 456 -10.21 9.45 17.54
CA PHE A 456 -10.42 10.75 16.89
C PHE A 456 -11.87 10.88 16.37
N PRO A 457 -12.87 11.06 17.27
CA PRO A 457 -14.28 11.03 16.89
C PRO A 457 -14.68 12.05 15.81
N ALA A 458 -14.13 13.26 15.84
CA ALA A 458 -14.44 14.29 14.84
C ALA A 458 -13.96 13.92 13.43
N TRP A 459 -12.88 13.15 13.31
CA TRP A 459 -12.43 12.61 12.03
C TRP A 459 -13.43 11.60 11.46
N ASN A 460 -14.04 10.77 12.30
CA ASN A 460 -15.05 9.79 11.85
C ASN A 460 -16.29 10.47 11.25
N SER A 461 -16.62 11.69 11.70
CA SER A 461 -17.75 12.49 11.20
C SER A 461 -17.41 13.32 9.96
N ASP A 462 -16.25 13.98 9.93
CA ASP A 462 -15.78 14.75 8.77
C ASP A 462 -14.26 14.55 8.56
N PRO A 463 -13.86 13.49 7.84
CA PRO A 463 -12.45 13.20 7.62
C PRO A 463 -11.78 14.25 6.73
N ASN A 464 -12.54 14.99 5.91
CA ASN A 464 -12.00 16.02 5.04
C ASN A 464 -11.58 17.28 5.81
N ALA A 465 -12.36 17.71 6.80
CA ALA A 465 -11.99 18.82 7.68
C ALA A 465 -10.88 18.44 8.68
N ASN A 466 -10.72 17.14 8.96
CA ASN A 466 -9.81 16.61 9.97
C ASN A 466 -8.63 15.81 9.37
N SER A 467 -8.27 16.03 8.11
CA SER A 467 -7.27 15.20 7.42
C SER A 467 -5.95 15.09 8.18
N ILE A 468 -5.34 13.90 8.16
CA ILE A 468 -4.02 13.61 8.71
C ILE A 468 -3.13 13.25 7.54
N ARG A 469 -1.97 13.89 7.44
CA ARG A 469 -1.04 13.69 6.32
C ARG A 469 0.34 13.32 6.81
N ILE A 470 1.08 12.57 6.00
CA ILE A 470 2.50 12.32 6.24
C ILE A 470 3.22 13.67 6.42
N ASN A 471 4.17 13.66 7.35
CA ASN A 471 4.94 14.80 7.83
C ASN A 471 4.17 15.81 8.71
N ASP A 472 2.87 15.65 8.97
CA ASP A 472 2.20 16.45 10.02
C ASP A 472 2.93 16.26 11.37
N SER A 473 3.21 17.34 12.10
CA SER A 473 3.65 17.27 13.50
C SER A 473 2.52 16.73 14.36
N VAL A 474 2.85 15.82 15.27
CA VAL A 474 1.92 15.35 16.30
C VAL A 474 2.33 15.94 17.64
N VAL A 475 1.40 16.68 18.28
CA VAL A 475 1.65 17.37 19.55
C VAL A 475 0.49 17.18 20.52
N ASN A 476 0.78 17.19 21.81
CA ASN A 476 -0.15 17.03 22.92
C ASN A 476 -1.05 15.78 22.82
N MET A 477 -0.64 14.77 22.06
CA MET A 477 -1.29 13.46 22.05
C MET A 477 -0.94 12.74 23.33
N LYS A 478 -1.90 12.05 23.93
CA LYS A 478 -1.77 11.38 25.23
C LYS A 478 -2.10 9.91 25.08
N GLY A 479 -1.45 9.07 25.87
CA GLY A 479 -1.70 7.63 25.93
C GLY A 479 -0.75 6.97 26.92
N VAL A 480 -0.88 5.66 27.07
CA VAL A 480 0.12 4.87 27.80
C VAL A 480 1.17 4.37 26.82
N LEU A 481 2.45 4.52 27.17
CA LEU A 481 3.55 4.00 26.36
C LEU A 481 3.76 2.53 26.73
N ASP A 482 3.69 1.64 25.75
CA ASP A 482 3.90 0.21 25.91
C ASP A 482 5.01 -0.23 24.96
N TYR A 483 5.71 -1.29 25.34
CA TYR A 483 6.68 -1.95 24.48
C TYR A 483 6.30 -3.41 24.33
N SER A 484 6.44 -3.98 23.13
CA SER A 484 6.32 -5.42 22.90
C SER A 484 6.71 -5.76 21.46
N TYR A 485 7.21 -6.98 21.23
CA TYR A 485 7.56 -7.45 19.89
C TYR A 485 8.51 -6.50 19.14
N ASP A 486 9.49 -5.91 19.86
CA ASP A 486 10.49 -4.98 19.32
C ASP A 486 9.96 -3.63 18.83
N GLU A 487 8.81 -3.19 19.35
CA GLU A 487 8.16 -1.94 18.95
C GLU A 487 7.57 -1.19 20.15
N TYR A 488 7.74 0.14 20.18
CA TYR A 488 7.02 1.02 21.09
C TYR A 488 5.67 1.44 20.53
N ARG A 489 4.66 1.45 21.41
CA ARG A 489 3.27 1.78 21.10
C ARG A 489 2.75 2.81 22.07
N LEU A 490 2.19 3.89 21.54
CA LEU A 490 1.31 4.77 22.29
C LEU A 490 -0.11 4.23 22.19
N ILE A 491 -0.57 3.54 23.24
CA ILE A 491 -1.94 3.03 23.32
C ILE A 491 -2.82 4.16 23.83
N VAL A 492 -3.77 4.60 23.01
CA VAL A 492 -4.71 5.66 23.32
C VAL A 492 -5.99 5.05 23.93
N PRO A 493 -6.26 5.25 25.23
CA PRO A 493 -7.44 4.67 25.87
C PRO A 493 -8.76 5.20 25.29
N SER A 494 -9.80 4.36 25.31
CA SER A 494 -11.14 4.72 24.81
C SER A 494 -11.92 5.57 25.82
N SER A 495 -11.46 6.80 26.09
CA SER A 495 -12.17 7.76 26.95
C SER A 495 -12.10 9.18 26.39
N ALA A 496 -13.06 10.04 26.80
CA ALA A 496 -13.18 11.39 26.26
C ALA A 496 -11.96 12.29 26.55
N GLU A 497 -11.19 12.00 27.61
CA GLU A 497 -9.97 12.74 27.96
C GLU A 497 -8.82 12.49 26.98
N PHE A 498 -8.80 11.33 26.33
CA PHE A 498 -7.78 10.93 25.36
C PHE A 498 -8.17 11.20 23.91
N ASN A 499 -9.33 11.83 23.68
CA ASN A 499 -9.78 12.17 22.34
C ASN A 499 -8.76 13.09 21.65
N VAL A 500 -8.23 12.60 20.54
CA VAL A 500 -7.41 13.35 19.60
C VAL A 500 -8.31 14.28 18.79
N THR A 501 -7.76 15.43 18.44
CA THR A 501 -8.42 16.46 17.63
C THR A 501 -7.49 16.96 16.52
N LYS A 502 -8.01 17.75 15.58
CA LYS A 502 -7.17 18.37 14.54
C LYS A 502 -6.07 19.26 15.13
N ALA A 503 -6.26 19.82 16.33
CA ALA A 503 -5.24 20.63 17.00
C ALA A 503 -3.98 19.84 17.38
N ASN A 504 -4.08 18.50 17.48
CA ASN A 504 -2.93 17.64 17.70
C ASN A 504 -2.05 17.47 16.45
N PHE A 505 -2.55 17.80 15.25
CA PHE A 505 -1.84 17.63 13.98
C PHE A 505 -1.54 18.99 13.34
N LYS A 506 -0.28 19.43 13.39
CA LYS A 506 0.15 20.70 12.77
C LYS A 506 0.81 20.43 11.40
N PRO A 507 0.32 21.04 10.31
CA PRO A 507 0.94 20.88 9.00
C PRO A 507 2.40 21.34 9.00
N ASN A 508 3.29 20.54 8.42
CA ASN A 508 4.71 20.86 8.23
C ASN A 508 5.09 20.60 6.78
N ASN A 509 4.93 21.63 5.94
CA ASN A 509 5.00 21.52 4.46
C ASN A 509 4.07 20.45 3.87
N SER A 510 3.09 19.98 4.64
CA SER A 510 2.17 18.90 4.33
C SER A 510 0.76 19.41 4.01
N ALA A 511 0.51 20.73 4.05
CA ALA A 511 -0.82 21.27 3.79
C ALA A 511 -1.29 20.97 2.36
N ARG A 512 -2.57 20.63 2.20
CA ARG A 512 -3.23 20.42 0.91
C ARG A 512 -3.09 21.68 0.03
N GLN A 513 -2.40 21.56 -1.10
CA GLN A 513 -2.27 22.60 -2.13
C GLN A 513 -3.20 22.34 -3.34
N GLY A 514 -3.99 23.34 -3.75
CA GLY A 514 -4.87 23.23 -4.93
C GLY A 514 -4.15 23.27 -6.28
N ALA A 515 -2.86 23.62 -6.30
CA ALA A 515 -1.98 23.60 -7.47
C ALA A 515 -0.53 23.35 -7.00
N PRO A 516 0.34 22.82 -7.86
CA PRO A 516 1.74 22.58 -7.52
C PRO A 516 2.51 23.90 -7.29
N SER A 517 3.34 23.94 -6.25
CA SER A 517 4.23 25.07 -5.92
C SER A 517 5.53 25.10 -6.76
N LEU A 518 5.41 24.97 -8.07
CA LEU A 518 6.52 24.94 -9.02
C LEU A 518 6.97 26.36 -9.40
N LYS A 519 8.25 26.71 -9.20
CA LYS A 519 8.78 28.02 -9.64
C LYS A 519 8.86 28.07 -11.17
N THR A 520 8.29 29.12 -11.75
CA THR A 520 8.29 29.33 -13.22
C THR A 520 8.69 30.74 -13.64
N ASN A 521 9.36 31.48 -12.76
CA ASN A 521 9.85 32.81 -13.09
C ASN A 521 11.15 32.68 -13.90
N VAL A 522 11.19 33.32 -15.05
CA VAL A 522 12.34 33.32 -15.98
C VAL A 522 12.65 34.74 -16.44
N ALA A 523 13.77 34.92 -17.15
CA ALA A 523 14.14 36.22 -17.70
C ALA A 523 13.13 36.73 -18.74
N ALA A 524 13.14 38.04 -19.02
CA ALA A 524 12.14 38.65 -19.90
C ALA A 524 12.29 38.25 -21.39
N ASP A 525 13.42 37.67 -21.79
CA ASP A 525 13.70 37.06 -23.09
C ASP A 525 13.44 35.55 -23.13
N GLU A 526 12.92 34.98 -22.05
CA GLU A 526 12.68 33.56 -21.85
C GLU A 526 11.19 33.24 -21.64
N PHE A 527 10.84 31.97 -21.82
CA PHE A 527 9.54 31.41 -21.46
C PHE A 527 9.69 30.00 -20.90
N VAL A 528 8.67 29.56 -20.18
CA VAL A 528 8.65 28.23 -19.53
C VAL A 528 7.88 27.22 -20.36
N LEU A 529 8.46 26.03 -20.51
CA LEU A 529 7.79 24.80 -20.89
C LEU A 529 7.64 23.92 -19.65
N ARG A 530 6.43 23.48 -19.32
CA ARG A 530 6.16 22.61 -18.16
C ARG A 530 6.06 21.15 -18.60
N LEU A 531 6.67 20.25 -17.84
CA LEU A 531 6.58 18.81 -18.05
C LEU A 531 6.12 18.14 -16.76
N GLY A 532 5.46 16.99 -16.84
CA GLY A 532 5.16 16.18 -15.67
C GLY A 532 4.87 14.72 -15.96
N SER A 533 5.01 13.84 -14.97
CA SER A 533 4.62 12.43 -15.06
C SER A 533 3.53 12.12 -14.06
N LYS A 534 2.67 11.15 -14.37
CA LYS A 534 1.62 10.67 -13.47
C LYS A 534 1.38 9.17 -13.65
N ASN A 535 1.60 8.40 -12.59
CA ASN A 535 1.00 7.07 -12.50
C ASN A 535 -0.50 7.25 -12.19
N VAL A 536 -1.37 6.60 -12.97
CA VAL A 536 -2.83 6.77 -12.91
C VAL A 536 -3.54 5.68 -12.12
N LEU A 537 -2.80 4.76 -11.48
CA LEU A 537 -3.29 3.66 -10.64
C LEU A 537 -4.28 2.73 -11.38
N ASN A 538 -3.79 2.00 -12.38
CA ASN A 538 -4.55 1.10 -13.23
C ASN A 538 -5.86 1.71 -13.77
N PHE A 539 -5.78 2.78 -14.56
CA PHE A 539 -6.97 3.38 -15.18
C PHE A 539 -7.49 2.51 -16.33
N PHE A 540 -8.40 1.59 -15.98
CA PHE A 540 -8.98 0.59 -16.88
C PHE A 540 -10.45 0.93 -17.14
N ASN A 541 -10.80 1.03 -18.41
CA ASN A 541 -12.15 1.35 -18.87
C ASN A 541 -12.82 0.20 -19.62
N SER A 542 -12.12 -0.91 -19.95
CA SER A 542 -12.71 -2.07 -20.64
C SER A 542 -14.01 -2.57 -20.00
N PRO A 543 -14.15 -2.71 -18.66
CA PRO A 543 -15.41 -3.14 -18.04
C PRO A 543 -16.53 -2.08 -18.11
N PHE A 544 -16.18 -0.83 -18.42
CA PHE A 544 -17.01 0.37 -18.31
C PHE A 544 -17.30 1.00 -19.67
N ARG A 545 -17.57 0.14 -20.68
CA ARG A 545 -17.84 0.49 -22.09
C ARG A 545 -16.60 0.89 -22.91
N GLY A 546 -15.41 0.69 -22.39
CA GLY A 546 -14.16 0.83 -23.13
C GLY A 546 -13.91 -0.30 -24.12
N ASP A 547 -12.92 -0.10 -24.99
CA ASP A 547 -12.42 -1.14 -25.89
C ASP A 547 -11.86 -2.32 -25.08
N TYR A 548 -11.96 -3.54 -25.60
CA TYR A 548 -11.50 -4.75 -24.90
C TYR A 548 -9.97 -4.84 -24.82
N ASN A 549 -9.45 -5.11 -23.63
CA ASN A 549 -8.03 -5.38 -23.43
C ASN A 549 -7.67 -6.84 -23.76
N LYS A 550 -6.99 -7.04 -24.89
CA LYS A 550 -6.54 -8.38 -25.34
C LYS A 550 -5.34 -8.95 -24.55
N HIS A 551 -4.71 -8.15 -23.68
CA HIS A 551 -3.49 -8.51 -22.96
C HIS A 551 -3.72 -8.91 -21.50
N GLY A 552 -4.93 -8.75 -20.97
CA GLY A 552 -5.27 -9.25 -19.64
C GLY A 552 -6.61 -8.75 -19.10
N LEU A 553 -6.92 -9.20 -17.89
CA LEU A 553 -8.13 -8.83 -17.17
C LEU A 553 -8.01 -7.46 -16.51
N ASN A 554 -9.16 -6.92 -16.08
CA ASN A 554 -9.24 -5.68 -15.33
C ASN A 554 -8.37 -5.70 -14.06
N ARG A 555 -7.60 -4.64 -13.86
CA ARG A 555 -6.78 -4.40 -12.66
C ARG A 555 -7.12 -3.07 -11.95
N GLY A 556 -8.10 -2.34 -12.47
CA GLY A 556 -8.51 -1.02 -12.00
C GLY A 556 -9.75 -1.04 -11.11
N ALA A 557 -10.61 -0.04 -11.27
CA ALA A 557 -11.90 0.04 -10.59
C ALA A 557 -12.75 -1.22 -10.74
N GLU A 558 -13.49 -1.59 -9.70
CA GLU A 558 -14.33 -2.80 -9.67
C GLU A 558 -15.81 -2.49 -9.99
N SER A 559 -16.18 -1.21 -10.03
CA SER A 559 -17.53 -0.75 -10.37
C SER A 559 -17.52 0.53 -11.20
N GLN A 560 -18.62 0.82 -11.90
CA GLN A 560 -18.76 2.05 -12.69
C GLN A 560 -18.56 3.30 -11.85
N VAL A 561 -19.06 3.30 -10.61
CA VAL A 561 -18.99 4.47 -9.73
C VAL A 561 -17.55 4.73 -9.26
N GLU A 562 -16.80 3.66 -8.94
CA GLU A 562 -15.37 3.77 -8.65
C GLU A 562 -14.57 4.29 -9.86
N PHE A 563 -14.89 3.81 -11.07
CA PHE A 563 -14.26 4.27 -12.31
C PHE A 563 -14.52 5.77 -12.56
N GLU A 564 -15.76 6.23 -12.42
CA GLU A 564 -16.11 7.64 -12.59
C GLU A 564 -15.42 8.53 -11.55
N LEU A 565 -15.32 8.07 -10.30
CA LEU A 565 -14.59 8.77 -9.25
C LEU A 565 -13.09 8.85 -9.56
N GLN A 566 -12.47 7.73 -9.96
CA GLN A 566 -11.07 7.68 -10.37
C GLN A 566 -10.81 8.66 -11.53
N LYS A 567 -11.60 8.60 -12.60
CA LYS A 567 -11.51 9.49 -13.76
C LYS A 567 -11.61 10.95 -13.34
N ALA A 568 -12.61 11.31 -12.52
CA ALA A 568 -12.82 12.68 -12.09
C ALA A 568 -11.63 13.21 -11.26
N LYS A 569 -11.09 12.41 -10.34
CA LYS A 569 -9.90 12.76 -9.56
C LYS A 569 -8.66 12.93 -10.42
N LEU A 570 -8.44 12.03 -11.39
CA LEU A 570 -7.34 12.11 -12.34
C LEU A 570 -7.43 13.36 -13.21
N VAL A 571 -8.64 13.73 -13.66
CA VAL A 571 -8.87 14.97 -14.41
C VAL A 571 -8.51 16.20 -13.57
N GLU A 572 -8.89 16.26 -12.30
CA GLU A 572 -8.48 17.37 -11.41
C GLU A 572 -6.96 17.42 -11.21
N ALA A 573 -6.31 16.27 -11.04
CA ALA A 573 -4.86 16.19 -10.92
C ALA A 573 -4.15 16.68 -12.20
N LEU A 574 -4.52 16.16 -13.37
CA LEU A 574 -3.92 16.55 -14.66
C LEU A 574 -4.20 18.02 -15.00
N TYR A 575 -5.40 18.51 -14.72
CA TYR A 575 -5.74 19.93 -14.90
C TYR A 575 -4.91 20.83 -13.97
N GLY A 576 -4.77 20.44 -12.70
CA GLY A 576 -3.98 21.16 -11.69
C GLY A 576 -2.48 21.16 -11.97
N MET A 577 -1.94 20.05 -12.50
CA MET A 577 -0.53 19.96 -12.94
C MET A 577 -0.20 21.03 -13.97
N ASN A 578 -1.14 21.33 -14.87
CA ASN A 578 -1.00 22.36 -15.90
C ASN A 578 0.34 22.25 -16.68
N ALA A 579 0.74 21.01 -16.97
CA ALA A 579 1.96 20.70 -17.71
C ALA A 579 1.68 20.67 -19.23
N ASP A 580 2.67 21.01 -20.04
CA ASP A 580 2.52 21.08 -21.50
C ASP A 580 2.82 19.74 -22.19
N ILE A 581 3.62 18.87 -21.55
CA ILE A 581 3.86 17.47 -21.92
C ILE A 581 3.70 16.63 -20.65
N VAL A 582 2.91 15.55 -20.71
CA VAL A 582 2.67 14.65 -19.57
C VAL A 582 2.86 13.18 -19.96
N GLY A 583 3.76 12.50 -19.26
CA GLY A 583 3.90 11.04 -19.32
C GLY A 583 2.93 10.36 -18.34
N LEU A 584 2.27 9.30 -18.80
CA LEU A 584 1.31 8.52 -18.02
C LEU A 584 1.81 7.08 -17.85
N MET A 585 1.67 6.54 -16.66
CA MET A 585 1.93 5.12 -16.37
C MET A 585 0.66 4.51 -15.79
N GLU A 586 0.50 3.20 -15.92
CA GLU A 586 -0.70 2.48 -15.49
C GLU A 586 -1.98 2.76 -16.28
N MET A 587 -1.80 3.13 -17.55
CA MET A 587 -2.90 3.15 -18.50
C MET A 587 -3.25 1.72 -18.92
N GLU A 588 -4.53 1.43 -19.12
CA GLU A 588 -4.93 0.18 -19.75
C GLU A 588 -4.42 0.07 -21.19
N ASN A 589 -3.94 -1.10 -21.58
CA ASN A 589 -3.42 -1.39 -22.91
C ASN A 589 -4.50 -1.91 -23.88
N ASN A 590 -5.60 -1.16 -24.04
CA ASN A 590 -6.70 -1.49 -24.95
C ASN A 590 -6.68 -0.67 -26.26
N GLY A 591 -5.50 -0.18 -26.62
CA GLY A 591 -5.23 0.53 -27.86
C GLY A 591 -5.62 2.00 -27.84
N PHE A 592 -5.62 2.61 -29.03
CA PHE A 592 -5.79 4.05 -29.24
C PHE A 592 -7.09 4.40 -29.98
N GLY A 593 -8.01 3.44 -30.06
CA GLY A 593 -9.31 3.57 -30.68
C GLY A 593 -10.24 4.58 -30.00
N HIS A 594 -11.46 4.70 -30.51
CA HIS A 594 -12.43 5.68 -30.02
C HIS A 594 -12.83 5.46 -28.55
N TYR A 595 -12.77 4.21 -28.05
CA TYR A 595 -13.14 3.85 -26.68
C TYR A 595 -11.93 3.40 -25.84
N GLY A 596 -10.69 3.68 -26.27
CA GLY A 596 -9.48 3.37 -25.52
C GLY A 596 -9.34 4.21 -24.25
N ALA A 597 -8.67 3.69 -23.23
CA ALA A 597 -8.57 4.34 -21.91
C ALA A 597 -7.90 5.72 -21.94
N ILE A 598 -6.84 5.89 -22.76
CA ILE A 598 -6.18 7.19 -22.91
C ILE A 598 -7.08 8.23 -23.58
N LYS A 599 -7.92 7.80 -24.53
CA LYS A 599 -8.87 8.67 -25.22
C LYS A 599 -9.93 9.17 -24.26
N GLU A 600 -10.52 8.27 -23.47
CA GLU A 600 -11.50 8.59 -22.42
C GLU A 600 -10.95 9.63 -21.44
N LEU A 601 -9.73 9.43 -20.94
CA LEU A 601 -9.10 10.36 -19.98
C LEU A 601 -8.81 11.73 -20.61
N VAL A 602 -8.29 11.76 -21.85
CA VAL A 602 -7.97 13.01 -22.55
C VAL A 602 -9.23 13.79 -22.92
N ASP A 603 -10.29 13.11 -23.32
CA ASP A 603 -11.58 13.77 -23.60
C ASP A 603 -12.14 14.43 -22.34
N ALA A 604 -12.21 13.68 -21.24
CA ALA A 604 -12.68 14.20 -19.95
C ALA A 604 -11.82 15.38 -19.45
N LEU A 605 -10.51 15.32 -19.64
CA LEU A 605 -9.61 16.45 -19.33
C LEU A 605 -9.89 17.66 -20.24
N ASN A 606 -10.13 17.43 -21.53
CA ASN A 606 -10.35 18.48 -22.51
C ASN A 606 -11.66 19.26 -22.31
N GLU A 607 -12.65 18.66 -21.65
CA GLU A 607 -13.91 19.31 -21.26
C GLU A 607 -13.70 20.47 -20.27
N LYS A 608 -12.59 20.48 -19.51
CA LYS A 608 -12.24 21.59 -18.61
C LYS A 608 -11.91 22.90 -19.35
N TYR A 609 -11.61 22.81 -20.64
CA TYR A 609 -11.22 23.96 -21.46
C TYR A 609 -12.41 24.41 -22.32
N THR A 610 -13.08 25.47 -21.89
CA THR A 610 -14.36 25.92 -22.44
C THR A 610 -14.31 27.30 -23.09
N GLU A 611 -13.20 28.02 -23.01
CA GLU A 611 -13.09 29.39 -23.51
C GLU A 611 -12.41 29.42 -24.88
N ASP A 612 -13.16 29.77 -25.93
CA ASP A 612 -12.69 29.74 -27.32
C ASP A 612 -12.23 31.11 -27.86
N ARG A 613 -12.51 32.20 -27.14
CA ARG A 613 -12.14 33.54 -27.61
C ARG A 613 -10.64 33.73 -27.52
N TYR A 614 -10.02 34.05 -28.65
CA TYR A 614 -8.59 34.32 -28.75
C TYR A 614 -8.08 35.42 -27.80
N SER A 615 -8.91 36.42 -27.46
CA SER A 615 -8.57 37.45 -26.48
C SER A 615 -8.33 36.89 -25.07
N GLN A 616 -8.90 35.72 -24.76
CA GLN A 616 -8.78 35.03 -23.49
C GLN A 616 -7.71 33.91 -23.51
N ARG A 617 -6.83 33.89 -24.53
CA ARG A 617 -5.80 32.84 -24.69
C ARG A 617 -4.80 32.68 -23.54
N HIS A 618 -4.72 33.70 -22.68
CA HIS A 618 -3.86 33.69 -21.49
C HIS A 618 -4.53 33.07 -20.27
N THR A 619 -5.82 32.73 -20.36
CA THR A 619 -6.58 32.12 -19.26
C THR A 619 -6.39 30.60 -19.22
N ALA A 620 -6.52 30.00 -18.03
CA ALA A 620 -6.40 28.55 -17.86
C ALA A 620 -7.44 27.75 -18.65
N LYS A 621 -8.66 28.30 -18.83
CA LYS A 621 -9.79 27.64 -19.51
C LYS A 621 -9.73 27.71 -21.04
N TYR A 622 -8.71 28.34 -21.61
CA TYR A 622 -8.61 28.52 -23.05
C TYR A 622 -8.54 27.16 -23.79
N VAL A 623 -9.33 26.99 -24.85
CA VAL A 623 -9.37 25.77 -25.66
C VAL A 623 -8.03 25.45 -26.33
N GLY A 624 -7.14 26.43 -26.51
CA GLY A 624 -5.79 26.20 -26.98
C GLY A 624 -4.90 25.43 -26.00
N ASN A 625 -5.31 25.28 -24.73
CA ASN A 625 -4.61 24.49 -23.72
C ASN A 625 -5.06 23.01 -23.69
N ARG A 626 -5.99 22.61 -24.57
CA ARG A 626 -6.41 21.21 -24.73
C ARG A 626 -5.23 20.32 -25.12
N TYR A 627 -5.30 19.09 -24.67
CA TYR A 627 -4.33 18.05 -24.93
C TYR A 627 -4.72 17.21 -26.14
N THR A 628 -3.69 16.66 -26.78
CA THR A 628 -3.81 15.46 -27.61
C THR A 628 -2.89 14.40 -27.03
N PHE A 629 -2.97 13.17 -27.54
CA PHE A 629 -2.12 12.07 -27.12
C PHE A 629 -1.26 11.52 -28.27
N VAL A 630 -0.17 10.87 -27.90
CA VAL A 630 0.68 10.12 -28.81
C VAL A 630 0.05 8.75 -29.05
N ALA A 631 -0.19 8.43 -30.32
CA ALA A 631 -0.68 7.14 -30.76
C ALA A 631 0.32 6.51 -31.74
N ILE A 632 0.37 5.19 -31.76
CA ILE A 632 1.16 4.43 -32.73
C ILE A 632 0.24 3.56 -33.58
N ASP A 633 0.64 3.32 -34.82
CA ASP A 633 0.06 2.28 -35.69
C ASP A 633 0.96 1.05 -35.52
N ALA A 634 0.55 0.12 -34.66
CA ALA A 634 1.37 -1.02 -34.27
C ALA A 634 1.26 -2.17 -35.28
N ASN A 635 0.19 -2.21 -36.07
CA ASN A 635 -0.07 -3.28 -37.03
C ASN A 635 0.29 -2.90 -38.49
N GLY A 636 0.57 -1.62 -38.76
CA GLY A 636 0.98 -1.08 -40.05
C GLY A 636 -0.17 -0.84 -41.04
N ASP A 637 -1.43 -0.85 -40.59
CA ASP A 637 -2.61 -0.68 -41.44
C ASP A 637 -3.01 0.78 -41.69
N LYS A 638 -2.28 1.72 -41.08
CA LYS A 638 -2.46 3.18 -41.14
C LYS A 638 -3.75 3.68 -40.50
N LEU A 639 -4.41 2.88 -39.70
CA LEU A 639 -5.52 3.24 -38.86
C LEU A 639 -5.07 3.23 -37.41
N ILE A 640 -5.75 4.01 -36.58
CA ILE A 640 -5.53 4.02 -35.14
C ILE A 640 -6.77 3.41 -34.51
N THR A 641 -6.60 2.24 -33.91
CA THR A 641 -7.69 1.36 -33.48
C THR A 641 -7.41 0.79 -32.09
N SER A 642 -8.34 -0.02 -31.59
CA SER A 642 -8.15 -0.82 -30.36
C SER A 642 -7.07 -1.90 -30.51
N ASP A 643 -6.66 -2.22 -31.74
CA ASP A 643 -5.63 -3.24 -31.99
C ASP A 643 -4.20 -2.71 -31.85
N ASP A 644 -4.03 -1.40 -31.83
CA ASP A 644 -2.74 -0.71 -31.76
C ASP A 644 -2.28 -0.56 -30.32
N THR A 645 -1.60 -1.59 -29.80
CA THR A 645 -1.14 -1.65 -28.40
C THR A 645 0.38 -1.52 -28.30
N ILE A 646 0.87 -1.00 -27.18
CA ILE A 646 2.32 -0.95 -26.88
C ILE A 646 2.68 -2.13 -25.98
N GLY A 647 3.63 -2.95 -26.41
CA GLY A 647 4.05 -4.14 -25.66
C GLY A 647 2.94 -5.19 -25.51
N SER A 648 3.08 -6.06 -24.50
CA SER A 648 2.18 -7.20 -24.28
C SER A 648 1.61 -7.33 -22.85
N ASP A 649 1.85 -6.35 -21.99
CA ASP A 649 1.22 -6.31 -20.66
C ASP A 649 -0.17 -5.67 -20.77
N ALA A 650 -1.08 -6.01 -19.86
CA ALA A 650 -2.39 -5.39 -19.74
C ALA A 650 -2.30 -3.89 -19.40
N ILE A 651 -1.16 -3.47 -18.86
CA ILE A 651 -0.82 -2.11 -18.48
C ILE A 651 0.22 -1.54 -19.45
N THR A 652 0.08 -0.27 -19.83
CA THR A 652 1.01 0.43 -20.70
C THR A 652 1.33 1.86 -20.25
N THR A 653 2.22 2.52 -20.99
CA THR A 653 2.56 3.94 -20.84
C THR A 653 1.80 4.79 -21.85
N GLY A 654 1.49 6.02 -21.47
CA GLY A 654 0.85 7.02 -22.33
C GLY A 654 1.64 8.32 -22.35
N LEU A 655 1.40 9.16 -23.37
CA LEU A 655 2.03 10.46 -23.49
C LEU A 655 1.02 11.44 -24.07
N ILE A 656 0.73 12.52 -23.33
CA ILE A 656 -0.18 13.58 -23.74
C ILE A 656 0.57 14.91 -23.81
N TYR A 657 0.16 15.81 -24.69
CA TYR A 657 0.83 17.10 -24.86
C TYR A 657 -0.13 18.16 -25.39
N ARG A 658 0.24 19.44 -25.23
CA ARG A 658 -0.50 20.59 -25.76
C ARG A 658 0.00 20.98 -27.15
N PRO A 659 -0.81 20.80 -28.21
CA PRO A 659 -0.45 21.21 -29.57
C PRO A 659 -0.23 22.71 -29.76
N SER A 660 -0.58 23.55 -28.77
CA SER A 660 -0.26 24.98 -28.79
C SER A 660 1.18 25.29 -28.36
N LYS A 661 1.85 24.36 -27.66
CA LYS A 661 3.18 24.57 -27.06
C LYS A 661 4.29 23.81 -27.76
N VAL A 662 3.96 22.63 -28.29
CA VAL A 662 4.92 21.76 -28.98
C VAL A 662 4.27 21.10 -30.19
N THR A 663 5.10 20.72 -31.16
CA THR A 663 4.71 19.81 -32.25
C THR A 663 5.40 18.47 -32.03
N LEU A 664 4.67 17.36 -32.12
CA LEU A 664 5.28 16.04 -32.12
C LEU A 664 5.96 15.82 -33.48
N GLU A 665 7.27 15.54 -33.51
CA GLU A 665 8.03 15.31 -34.74
C GLU A 665 8.21 13.82 -35.02
N GLU A 666 8.50 13.04 -33.99
CA GLU A 666 8.84 11.62 -34.07
C GLU A 666 8.31 10.87 -32.85
N VAL A 667 7.90 9.61 -33.03
CA VAL A 667 7.54 8.67 -31.95
C VAL A 667 8.32 7.39 -32.16
N ASP A 668 8.73 6.80 -31.04
CA ASP A 668 9.50 5.59 -31.02
C ASP A 668 9.08 4.73 -29.81
N ILE A 669 9.16 3.42 -29.99
CA ILE A 669 8.99 2.45 -28.90
C ILE A 669 10.37 1.85 -28.64
N ILE A 670 10.80 1.88 -27.38
CA ILE A 670 12.01 1.22 -26.95
C ILE A 670 11.58 -0.10 -26.30
N PRO A 671 11.81 -1.26 -26.96
CA PRO A 671 11.52 -2.54 -26.35
C PRO A 671 12.42 -2.74 -25.13
N LEU A 672 11.81 -3.10 -24.01
CA LEU A 672 12.52 -3.43 -22.78
C LEU A 672 12.68 -4.95 -22.63
N PRO A 673 13.67 -5.42 -21.84
CA PRO A 673 13.97 -6.84 -21.78
C PRO A 673 12.82 -7.65 -21.16
N ARG A 674 12.64 -8.88 -21.65
CA ARG A 674 11.94 -9.94 -20.93
C ARG A 674 12.96 -10.93 -20.35
N GLN A 675 12.65 -11.54 -19.22
CA GLN A 675 13.43 -12.63 -18.64
C GLN A 675 12.79 -13.97 -19.04
N GLU A 676 13.61 -14.91 -19.48
CA GLU A 676 13.23 -16.30 -19.78
C GLU A 676 14.24 -17.25 -19.13
N ALA A 677 14.31 -17.21 -17.81
CA ALA A 677 15.18 -18.06 -17.01
C ALA A 677 14.56 -19.46 -16.80
N PRO A 678 15.37 -20.47 -16.42
CA PRO A 678 14.88 -21.78 -16.02
C PRO A 678 13.90 -21.70 -14.83
N ALA A 679 13.10 -22.75 -14.66
CA ALA A 679 12.25 -22.89 -13.47
C ALA A 679 13.11 -22.86 -12.19
N ILE A 680 12.54 -22.30 -11.12
CA ILE A 680 13.24 -22.16 -9.84
C ILE A 680 13.23 -23.51 -9.13
N THR A 681 14.41 -23.97 -8.70
CA THR A 681 14.59 -25.27 -8.06
C THR A 681 15.13 -25.14 -6.64
N ASP A 682 14.82 -26.11 -5.78
CA ASP A 682 15.47 -26.27 -4.48
C ASP A 682 16.94 -26.76 -4.63
N ALA A 683 17.62 -26.96 -3.50
CA ALA A 683 19.01 -27.43 -3.46
C ALA A 683 19.20 -28.84 -4.07
N ASP A 684 18.12 -29.63 -4.16
CA ASP A 684 18.10 -30.98 -4.73
C ASP A 684 17.70 -30.98 -6.22
N GLY A 685 17.39 -29.80 -6.79
CA GLY A 685 16.98 -29.62 -8.18
C GLY A 685 15.49 -29.84 -8.45
N ASN A 686 14.65 -29.98 -7.41
CA ASN A 686 13.20 -30.08 -7.57
C ASN A 686 12.59 -28.71 -7.79
N VAL A 687 11.63 -28.62 -8.70
CA VAL A 687 10.95 -27.36 -9.00
C VAL A 687 10.12 -26.90 -7.81
N LEU A 688 10.35 -25.67 -7.38
CA LEU A 688 9.61 -25.06 -6.27
C LEU A 688 8.17 -24.78 -6.68
N THR A 689 7.23 -25.31 -5.90
CA THR A 689 5.79 -25.07 -6.06
C THR A 689 5.18 -24.52 -4.79
N ASN A 690 4.12 -23.72 -4.92
CA ASN A 690 3.36 -23.22 -3.79
C ASN A 690 2.49 -24.35 -3.21
N SER A 691 1.76 -24.07 -2.12
CA SER A 691 0.88 -25.05 -1.47
C SER A 691 -0.26 -25.59 -2.37
N LYS A 692 -0.45 -25.02 -3.56
CA LYS A 692 -1.43 -25.46 -4.57
C LYS A 692 -0.77 -26.24 -5.72
N GLY A 693 0.54 -26.51 -5.66
CA GLY A 693 1.28 -27.19 -6.72
C GLY A 693 1.61 -26.31 -7.92
N GLU A 694 1.40 -24.99 -7.83
CA GLU A 694 1.74 -24.03 -8.89
C GLU A 694 3.20 -23.61 -8.74
N LEU A 695 3.92 -23.38 -9.84
CA LEU A 695 5.31 -22.93 -9.81
C LEU A 695 5.46 -21.65 -8.96
N LEU A 696 6.34 -21.66 -7.96
CA LEU A 696 6.62 -20.49 -7.12
C LEU A 696 7.21 -19.33 -7.95
N GLY A 697 7.93 -19.65 -9.01
CA GLY A 697 8.35 -18.71 -10.05
C GLY A 697 8.54 -19.44 -11.38
N SER A 698 7.95 -18.91 -12.44
CA SER A 698 8.06 -19.50 -13.78
C SER A 698 9.42 -19.31 -14.45
N GLY A 699 10.32 -18.54 -13.82
CA GLY A 699 11.55 -18.03 -14.43
C GLY A 699 11.30 -16.91 -15.44
N ARG A 700 10.04 -16.51 -15.67
CA ARG A 700 9.66 -15.51 -16.66
C ARG A 700 9.21 -14.22 -16.00
N ALA A 701 9.79 -13.11 -16.43
CA ALA A 701 9.41 -11.77 -16.03
C ALA A 701 9.39 -10.84 -17.25
N PHE A 702 8.59 -9.78 -17.20
CA PHE A 702 8.40 -8.87 -18.34
C PHE A 702 8.50 -7.42 -17.87
N GLN A 703 9.19 -6.60 -18.65
CA GLN A 703 9.16 -5.15 -18.55
C GLN A 703 8.03 -4.59 -19.43
N ARG A 704 7.68 -3.31 -19.22
CA ARG A 704 6.77 -2.56 -20.09
C ARG A 704 7.59 -1.68 -21.01
N ASP A 705 7.34 -1.77 -22.32
CA ASP A 705 8.08 -0.99 -23.30
C ASP A 705 7.91 0.52 -23.10
N SER A 706 8.97 1.28 -23.40
CA SER A 706 8.98 2.73 -23.20
C SER A 706 8.44 3.48 -24.40
N LEU A 707 7.45 4.35 -24.19
CA LEU A 707 6.94 5.27 -25.21
C LEU A 707 7.79 6.54 -25.26
N THR A 708 8.40 6.81 -26.40
CA THR A 708 9.32 7.95 -26.58
C THR A 708 8.79 8.91 -27.65
N GLY A 709 8.67 10.19 -27.32
CA GLY A 709 8.25 11.25 -28.24
C GLY A 709 9.32 12.34 -28.38
N THR A 710 9.64 12.73 -29.61
CA THR A 710 10.47 13.91 -29.87
C THR A 710 9.61 15.08 -30.30
N PHE A 711 9.71 16.18 -29.55
CA PHE A 711 8.91 17.38 -29.72
C PHE A 711 9.76 18.54 -30.21
N LEU A 712 9.25 19.31 -31.19
CA LEU A 712 9.75 20.64 -31.48
C LEU A 712 9.07 21.64 -30.54
N VAL A 713 9.86 22.40 -29.77
CA VAL A 713 9.36 23.41 -28.85
C VAL A 713 9.01 24.69 -29.61
N HIS A 714 7.76 25.12 -29.57
CA HIS A 714 7.32 26.33 -30.28
C HIS A 714 8.05 27.58 -29.78
N ASN A 715 8.11 28.59 -30.63
CA ASN A 715 8.92 29.81 -30.44
C ASN A 715 10.44 29.57 -30.44
N THR A 716 10.88 28.35 -30.72
CA THR A 716 12.29 27.97 -30.87
C THR A 716 12.48 27.11 -32.12
N GLY A 717 13.72 26.74 -32.41
CA GLY A 717 14.06 25.65 -33.35
C GLY A 717 14.58 24.38 -32.65
N LYS A 718 14.33 24.23 -31.34
CA LYS A 718 14.91 23.18 -30.49
C LYS A 718 14.01 21.96 -30.37
N LYS A 719 14.64 20.78 -30.34
CA LYS A 719 13.99 19.48 -30.14
C LYS A 719 14.22 19.00 -28.71
N LEU A 720 13.19 18.41 -28.13
CA LEU A 720 13.20 17.77 -26.82
C LEU A 720 12.67 16.35 -26.97
N THR A 721 13.45 15.35 -26.56
CA THR A 721 13.02 13.93 -26.56
C THR A 721 12.63 13.52 -25.15
N VAL A 722 11.42 12.99 -25.02
CA VAL A 722 10.83 12.55 -23.74
C VAL A 722 10.52 11.06 -23.84
N SER A 723 11.05 10.27 -22.91
CA SER A 723 10.82 8.83 -22.80
C SER A 723 10.05 8.51 -21.52
N VAL A 724 8.85 7.96 -21.67
CA VAL A 724 7.96 7.57 -20.56
C VAL A 724 8.19 6.11 -20.22
N ASN A 725 8.42 5.83 -18.94
CA ASN A 725 8.89 4.53 -18.47
C ASN A 725 8.03 4.03 -17.30
N HIS A 726 7.81 2.72 -17.27
CA HIS A 726 7.21 2.01 -16.14
C HIS A 726 7.97 0.70 -15.93
N LEU A 727 9.10 0.75 -15.21
CA LEU A 727 9.91 -0.44 -14.97
C LEU A 727 9.17 -1.44 -14.06
N LYS A 728 9.64 -2.69 -14.07
CA LYS A 728 9.06 -3.82 -13.33
C LYS A 728 8.81 -3.47 -11.86
N SER A 729 7.58 -3.67 -11.42
CA SER A 729 7.15 -3.49 -10.02
C SER A 729 7.93 -4.38 -9.05
N LYS A 730 8.18 -3.84 -7.85
CA LYS A 730 8.80 -4.53 -6.70
C LYS A 730 7.89 -5.60 -6.07
N GLY A 731 6.60 -5.69 -6.44
CA GLY A 731 5.61 -6.54 -5.77
C GLY A 731 5.65 -8.03 -6.12
N SER A 732 6.35 -8.42 -7.20
CA SER A 732 6.45 -9.82 -7.63
C SER A 732 7.91 -10.20 -7.87
N ALA A 733 8.32 -11.36 -7.39
CA ALA A 733 9.67 -11.88 -7.52
C ALA A 733 10.06 -12.25 -8.97
N CYS A 734 11.32 -11.97 -9.30
CA CYS A 734 12.05 -12.44 -10.47
C CYS A 734 12.99 -13.58 -10.08
N TRP A 735 13.65 -14.21 -11.06
CA TRP A 735 14.46 -15.40 -10.81
C TRP A 735 15.58 -15.18 -9.78
N GLU A 736 16.23 -14.02 -9.81
CA GLU A 736 17.35 -13.68 -8.94
C GLU A 736 16.96 -13.54 -7.46
N ASP A 737 15.72 -13.10 -7.18
CA ASP A 737 15.24 -12.92 -5.81
C ASP A 737 15.18 -14.26 -5.05
N TYR A 738 14.90 -15.35 -5.76
CA TYR A 738 14.86 -16.70 -5.19
C TYR A 738 16.25 -17.32 -4.93
N GLN A 739 17.34 -16.63 -5.31
CA GLN A 739 18.70 -17.08 -4.96
C GLN A 739 19.06 -16.73 -3.52
N ASN A 740 18.31 -15.83 -2.88
CA ASN A 740 18.50 -15.43 -1.49
C ASN A 740 17.20 -15.61 -0.70
N VAL A 741 16.99 -16.81 -0.17
CA VAL A 741 15.80 -17.16 0.60
C VAL A 741 16.17 -17.67 1.99
N ASP A 742 15.25 -17.52 2.94
CA ASP A 742 15.38 -18.12 4.26
C ASP A 742 15.09 -19.64 4.24
N SER A 743 15.18 -20.29 5.41
CA SER A 743 14.91 -21.73 5.54
C SER A 743 13.45 -22.14 5.21
N LYS A 744 12.56 -21.18 4.99
CA LYS A 744 11.16 -21.39 4.60
C LYS A 744 10.89 -20.97 3.15
N ASN A 745 11.94 -20.75 2.35
CA ASN A 745 11.87 -20.22 0.98
C ASN A 745 11.26 -18.82 0.87
N ALA A 746 11.25 -18.03 1.95
CA ALA A 746 10.86 -16.62 1.88
C ALA A 746 12.04 -15.77 1.39
N ILE A 747 11.79 -14.89 0.43
CA ILE A 747 12.81 -14.02 -0.17
C ILE A 747 13.37 -13.05 0.88
N ILE A 748 14.70 -12.93 0.91
CA ILE A 748 15.44 -12.01 1.77
C ILE A 748 15.90 -10.80 0.94
N ASP A 749 15.28 -9.65 1.18
CA ASP A 749 15.65 -8.36 0.62
C ASP A 749 16.59 -7.61 1.58
N ALA A 750 17.86 -8.04 1.62
CA ALA A 750 18.84 -7.56 2.60
C ALA A 750 19.28 -6.11 2.38
N ASP A 751 19.22 -5.62 1.14
CA ASP A 751 19.62 -4.27 0.75
C ASP A 751 18.44 -3.32 0.50
N LYS A 752 17.21 -3.78 0.77
CA LYS A 752 15.96 -3.01 0.65
C LYS A 752 15.70 -2.50 -0.76
N GLN A 753 16.15 -3.21 -1.79
CA GLN A 753 15.86 -2.83 -3.17
C GLN A 753 14.52 -3.39 -3.64
N GLY A 754 13.91 -4.32 -2.90
CA GLY A 754 12.71 -5.03 -3.31
C GLY A 754 12.94 -5.95 -4.51
N ASN A 755 11.92 -6.71 -4.88
CA ASN A 755 12.05 -7.73 -5.91
C ASN A 755 12.47 -7.17 -7.29
N CYS A 756 13.01 -8.04 -8.13
CA CYS A 756 13.35 -7.79 -9.54
C CYS A 756 14.37 -6.68 -9.75
N GLU A 757 15.25 -6.40 -8.79
CA GLU A 757 16.24 -5.34 -8.90
C GLU A 757 17.19 -5.57 -10.09
N HIS A 758 17.84 -6.74 -10.21
CA HIS A 758 18.69 -7.07 -11.36
C HIS A 758 17.96 -6.94 -12.72
N PHE A 759 16.66 -7.23 -12.73
CA PHE A 759 15.84 -7.11 -13.94
C PHE A 759 15.50 -5.65 -14.27
N ARG A 760 15.33 -4.80 -13.27
CA ARG A 760 15.26 -3.34 -13.45
C ARG A 760 16.61 -2.78 -13.93
N VAL A 761 17.75 -3.28 -13.45
CA VAL A 761 19.09 -2.93 -13.96
C VAL A 761 19.21 -3.24 -15.45
N ALA A 762 18.79 -4.43 -15.90
CA ALA A 762 18.77 -4.78 -17.32
C ALA A 762 17.92 -3.80 -18.16
N GLY A 763 16.75 -3.41 -17.64
CA GLY A 763 15.90 -2.38 -18.25
C GLY A 763 16.54 -1.00 -18.33
N ALA A 764 17.20 -0.57 -17.25
CA ALA A 764 17.93 0.69 -17.17
C ALA A 764 19.09 0.77 -18.18
N VAL A 765 19.85 -0.32 -18.35
CA VAL A 765 20.91 -0.41 -19.36
C VAL A 765 20.34 -0.22 -20.75
N GLN A 766 19.34 -1.04 -21.12
CA GLN A 766 18.71 -0.96 -22.44
C GLN A 766 18.15 0.44 -22.72
N LEU A 767 17.45 1.05 -21.76
CA LEU A 767 16.90 2.39 -21.90
C LEU A 767 17.99 3.43 -22.15
N GLY A 768 19.06 3.42 -21.34
CA GLY A 768 20.18 4.35 -21.48
C GLY A 768 20.88 4.23 -22.83
N GLU A 769 21.15 3.00 -23.28
CA GLU A 769 21.82 2.74 -24.56
C GLU A 769 20.99 3.18 -25.76
N GLN A 770 19.69 2.85 -25.77
CA GLN A 770 18.82 3.22 -26.88
C GLN A 770 18.64 4.74 -26.98
N LEU A 771 18.48 5.45 -25.86
CA LEU A 771 18.33 6.89 -25.88
C LEU A 771 19.60 7.62 -26.36
N GLU A 772 20.78 7.14 -26.00
CA GLU A 772 22.04 7.70 -26.51
C GLU A 772 22.28 7.35 -27.98
N LYS A 773 22.00 6.12 -28.38
CA LYS A 773 22.17 5.65 -29.76
C LYS A 773 21.22 6.37 -30.73
N ARG A 774 19.93 6.47 -30.38
CA ARG A 774 18.87 6.99 -31.26
C ARG A 774 18.82 8.52 -31.25
N TYR A 775 19.12 9.14 -30.10
CA TYR A 775 18.97 10.59 -29.90
C TYR A 775 20.22 11.30 -29.39
N PRO A 776 21.42 11.08 -29.97
CA PRO A 776 22.69 11.60 -29.43
C PRO A 776 22.81 13.12 -29.44
N LYS A 777 21.98 13.82 -30.23
CA LYS A 777 22.03 15.28 -30.41
C LYS A 777 20.84 16.02 -29.75
N ASN A 778 19.89 15.28 -29.17
CA ASN A 778 18.71 15.88 -28.56
C ASN A 778 18.94 16.06 -27.05
N ASP A 779 18.29 17.06 -26.47
CA ASP A 779 18.04 17.07 -25.03
C ASP A 779 17.06 15.92 -24.72
N ARG A 780 17.39 15.12 -23.72
CA ARG A 780 16.68 13.88 -23.39
C ARG A 780 16.16 13.92 -21.97
N ILE A 781 14.94 13.44 -21.79
CA ILE A 781 14.30 13.25 -20.50
C ILE A 781 13.86 11.79 -20.38
N ILE A 782 14.25 11.14 -19.29
CA ILE A 782 13.64 9.90 -18.83
C ILE A 782 12.67 10.29 -17.72
N MET A 783 11.40 9.89 -17.85
CA MET A 783 10.40 10.17 -16.83
C MET A 783 9.45 9.00 -16.60
N GLY A 784 8.84 9.00 -15.42
CA GLY A 784 7.83 8.01 -15.04
C GLY A 784 8.25 7.18 -13.84
N ASP A 785 7.54 6.08 -13.63
CA ASP A 785 7.72 5.18 -12.50
C ASP A 785 8.83 4.19 -12.82
N LEU A 786 10.02 4.43 -12.27
CA LEU A 786 11.17 3.54 -12.47
C LEU A 786 11.18 2.40 -11.45
N ASN A 787 10.18 2.34 -10.56
CA ASN A 787 10.06 1.36 -9.48
C ASN A 787 11.35 1.23 -8.69
N ALA A 788 12.10 2.32 -8.52
CA ALA A 788 13.38 2.34 -7.84
C ALA A 788 13.61 3.65 -7.08
N TYR A 789 14.09 3.57 -5.85
CA TYR A 789 14.49 4.77 -5.10
C TYR A 789 15.79 5.35 -5.65
N ALA A 790 16.04 6.64 -5.40
CA ALA A 790 17.02 7.43 -6.16
C ALA A 790 18.48 6.93 -6.12
N LYS A 791 18.85 6.05 -5.17
CA LYS A 791 20.20 5.45 -5.07
C LYS A 791 20.19 3.91 -5.16
N GLU A 792 19.10 3.33 -5.66
CA GLU A 792 19.09 1.92 -6.06
C GLU A 792 19.84 1.70 -7.37
N ASP A 793 20.21 0.45 -7.63
CA ASP A 793 21.09 0.05 -8.72
C ASP A 793 20.62 0.45 -10.13
N PRO A 794 19.35 0.27 -10.54
CA PRO A 794 18.89 0.80 -11.84
C PRO A 794 19.06 2.31 -11.96
N MET A 795 18.95 3.05 -10.85
CA MET A 795 19.16 4.50 -10.85
C MET A 795 20.64 4.86 -10.97
N LEU A 796 21.54 4.10 -10.35
CA LEU A 796 22.99 4.28 -10.49
C LEU A 796 23.48 3.98 -11.92
N VAL A 797 22.80 3.07 -12.65
CA VAL A 797 23.01 2.88 -14.09
C VAL A 797 22.60 4.13 -14.88
N LEU A 798 21.39 4.64 -14.70
CA LEU A 798 20.93 5.80 -15.49
C LEU A 798 21.69 7.08 -15.15
N THR A 799 22.11 7.24 -13.89
CA THR A 799 22.76 8.45 -13.38
C THR A 799 24.28 8.28 -13.28
N SER A 800 24.81 8.02 -12.09
CA SER A 800 26.22 7.86 -11.83
C SER A 800 26.47 6.87 -10.69
N ASN A 801 27.52 6.06 -10.81
CA ASN A 801 27.97 5.15 -9.76
C ASN A 801 29.36 5.56 -9.22
N PRO A 802 29.45 6.65 -8.43
CA PRO A 802 30.74 7.18 -7.98
C PRO A 802 31.44 6.29 -6.95
N THR A 803 30.70 5.41 -6.25
CA THR A 803 31.25 4.49 -5.25
C THR A 803 31.86 3.23 -5.87
N GLY A 804 31.61 2.99 -7.17
CA GLY A 804 32.04 1.75 -7.83
C GLY A 804 31.29 0.52 -7.30
N LYS A 805 30.07 0.68 -6.76
CA LYS A 805 29.24 -0.44 -6.33
C LYS A 805 29.04 -1.42 -7.51
N PRO A 806 29.24 -2.74 -7.34
CA PRO A 806 28.86 -3.70 -8.37
C PRO A 806 27.37 -3.59 -8.68
N LEU A 807 27.01 -3.37 -9.95
CA LEU A 807 25.63 -3.34 -10.43
C LEU A 807 25.42 -4.59 -11.27
N LEU A 808 24.35 -5.36 -11.04
CA LEU A 808 24.17 -6.67 -11.69
C LEU A 808 22.90 -6.68 -12.52
N ALA A 809 23.00 -7.04 -13.79
CA ALA A 809 21.86 -7.23 -14.68
C ALA A 809 21.39 -8.69 -14.65
N ALA A 810 20.07 -8.86 -14.76
CA ALA A 810 19.41 -10.17 -14.73
C ALA A 810 19.90 -11.12 -15.84
N ARG A 811 19.95 -12.40 -15.49
CA ARG A 811 20.28 -13.50 -16.41
C ARG A 811 19.15 -13.76 -17.40
N ASP A 812 19.50 -14.43 -18.49
CA ASP A 812 18.56 -14.98 -19.48
C ASP A 812 17.53 -13.94 -19.92
N THR A 813 17.98 -12.70 -20.12
CA THR A 813 17.14 -11.61 -20.59
C THR A 813 17.20 -11.49 -22.12
N TRP A 814 16.14 -10.97 -22.73
CA TRP A 814 15.99 -10.95 -24.19
C TRP A 814 15.32 -9.66 -24.67
N ILE A 815 15.80 -9.10 -25.78
CA ILE A 815 15.13 -8.06 -26.55
C ILE A 815 14.62 -8.69 -27.84
N GLY A 816 13.30 -8.90 -27.93
CA GLY A 816 12.74 -9.73 -28.99
C GLY A 816 13.36 -11.14 -28.95
N ASN A 817 14.14 -11.49 -29.97
CA ASN A 817 14.87 -12.76 -30.06
C ASN A 817 16.39 -12.61 -29.82
N GLN A 818 16.85 -11.43 -29.39
CA GLN A 818 18.26 -11.17 -29.13
C GLN A 818 18.56 -11.38 -27.64
N PRO A 819 19.42 -12.35 -27.27
CA PRO A 819 19.78 -12.59 -25.88
C PRO A 819 20.59 -11.42 -25.33
N GLN A 820 20.41 -11.11 -24.06
CA GLN A 820 21.10 -10.10 -23.27
C GLN A 820 21.67 -10.77 -22.02
N PHE A 821 22.89 -10.39 -21.64
CA PHE A 821 23.57 -10.77 -20.39
C PHE A 821 23.77 -12.28 -20.12
N GLY A 822 23.28 -13.19 -20.96
CA GLY A 822 23.55 -14.63 -20.88
C GLY A 822 23.01 -15.31 -19.61
N PRO A 823 23.32 -16.60 -19.40
CA PRO A 823 22.74 -17.41 -18.32
C PRO A 823 23.27 -17.07 -16.93
N ASN A 824 24.27 -16.21 -16.79
CA ASN A 824 24.80 -15.81 -15.48
C ASN A 824 24.49 -14.36 -15.13
N GLY A 825 23.73 -13.66 -15.99
CA GLY A 825 23.64 -12.20 -15.92
C GLY A 825 24.98 -11.55 -16.20
N ALA A 826 25.08 -10.25 -15.94
CA ALA A 826 26.30 -9.50 -16.17
C ALA A 826 26.50 -8.37 -15.15
N GLU A 827 27.76 -8.13 -14.77
CA GLU A 827 28.14 -6.94 -14.04
C GLU A 827 28.16 -5.72 -14.99
N ILE A 828 27.47 -4.66 -14.60
CA ILE A 828 27.32 -3.41 -15.33
C ILE A 828 28.29 -2.37 -14.78
N LYS A 829 29.24 -1.97 -15.62
CA LYS A 829 30.28 -0.97 -15.27
C LYS A 829 29.99 0.42 -15.79
N ARG A 830 28.91 0.57 -16.57
CA ARG A 830 28.58 1.79 -17.31
C ARG A 830 27.42 2.53 -16.64
N SER A 831 27.57 3.84 -16.50
CA SER A 831 26.47 4.76 -16.19
C SER A 831 26.24 5.78 -17.32
N PHE A 832 25.03 6.31 -17.45
CA PHE A 832 24.65 7.20 -18.56
C PHE A 832 24.69 8.71 -18.24
N GLY A 833 24.94 9.09 -16.98
CA GLY A 833 25.19 10.47 -16.58
C GLY A 833 23.95 11.36 -16.51
N TYR A 834 22.73 10.80 -16.50
CA TYR A 834 21.54 11.63 -16.30
C TYR A 834 21.52 12.24 -14.88
N VAL A 835 20.83 13.37 -14.73
CA VAL A 835 20.72 14.11 -13.47
C VAL A 835 19.28 14.04 -12.96
N HIS A 836 19.10 13.73 -11.68
CA HIS A 836 17.80 13.81 -11.00
C HIS A 836 17.35 15.26 -10.85
N ALA A 837 16.36 15.71 -11.63
CA ALA A 837 15.95 17.10 -11.64
C ALA A 837 15.36 17.56 -10.29
N VAL A 838 14.50 16.73 -9.66
CA VAL A 838 13.87 17.05 -8.36
C VAL A 838 14.93 17.19 -7.28
N HIS A 839 15.78 16.17 -7.10
CA HIS A 839 16.83 16.19 -6.08
C HIS A 839 17.82 17.36 -6.26
N MET A 840 18.24 17.63 -7.51
CA MET A 840 19.08 18.81 -7.82
C MET A 840 18.41 20.12 -7.38
N MET A 841 17.09 20.24 -7.54
CA MET A 841 16.35 21.45 -7.18
C MET A 841 16.02 21.53 -5.70
N ASP A 842 15.83 20.40 -5.02
CA ASP A 842 15.71 20.34 -3.57
C ASP A 842 17.00 20.83 -2.89
N GLU A 843 18.16 20.32 -3.32
CA GLU A 843 19.47 20.79 -2.84
C GLU A 843 19.66 22.28 -3.12
N LYS A 844 19.42 22.73 -4.36
CA LYS A 844 19.56 24.14 -4.77
C LYS A 844 18.67 25.09 -3.97
N HIS A 845 17.52 24.62 -3.50
CA HIS A 845 16.54 25.44 -2.78
C HIS A 845 16.50 25.17 -1.27
N GLY A 846 17.33 24.28 -0.75
CA GLY A 846 17.33 23.90 0.66
C GLY A 846 16.00 23.29 1.11
N ARG A 847 15.35 22.52 0.23
CA ARG A 847 14.12 21.77 0.56
C ARG A 847 14.50 20.47 1.26
N GLN A 848 13.58 19.95 2.07
CA GLN A 848 13.65 18.56 2.48
C GLN A 848 13.61 17.64 1.24
N PRO A 849 14.22 16.45 1.28
CA PRO A 849 14.16 15.51 0.17
C PRO A 849 12.70 15.23 -0.24
N SER A 850 12.39 15.39 -1.52
CA SER A 850 11.07 15.07 -2.05
C SER A 850 10.82 13.55 -2.09
N TRP A 851 9.55 13.18 -2.10
CA TRP A 851 9.08 11.81 -2.26
C TRP A 851 7.83 11.78 -3.14
N SER A 852 7.64 10.68 -3.85
CA SER A 852 6.46 10.43 -4.69
C SER A 852 5.62 9.24 -4.24
N TYR A 853 6.15 8.43 -3.32
CA TYR A 853 5.57 7.17 -2.90
C TYR A 853 5.76 6.94 -1.39
N SER A 854 4.83 6.22 -0.79
CA SER A 854 4.86 5.83 0.62
C SER A 854 4.52 4.34 0.73
N TYR A 855 5.35 3.57 1.43
CA TYR A 855 5.10 2.15 1.67
C TYR A 855 5.49 1.78 3.09
N ASN A 856 4.61 1.05 3.78
CA ASN A 856 4.67 0.89 5.22
C ASN A 856 4.85 2.27 5.88
N ASP A 857 5.88 2.47 6.67
CA ASP A 857 6.20 3.72 7.35
C ASP A 857 7.28 4.55 6.66
N GLU A 858 7.73 4.17 5.46
CA GLU A 858 8.79 4.87 4.75
C GLU A 858 8.29 5.65 3.52
N VAL A 859 8.95 6.77 3.23
CA VAL A 859 8.71 7.58 2.03
C VAL A 859 9.94 7.72 1.14
N GLY A 860 9.74 7.79 -0.17
CA GLY A 860 10.78 8.05 -1.16
C GLY A 860 10.20 8.27 -2.56
N SER A 861 11.04 8.50 -3.56
CA SER A 861 10.57 8.71 -4.94
C SER A 861 10.77 7.46 -5.78
N LEU A 862 9.68 6.92 -6.32
CA LEU A 862 9.71 5.91 -7.39
C LEU A 862 9.47 6.55 -8.77
N ASP A 863 8.83 7.71 -8.79
CA ASP A 863 8.59 8.52 -9.97
C ASP A 863 9.74 9.51 -10.13
N HIS A 864 10.35 9.54 -11.31
CA HIS A 864 11.53 10.34 -11.56
C HIS A 864 11.40 11.23 -12.78
N MET A 865 12.18 12.31 -12.77
CA MET A 865 12.46 13.17 -13.92
C MET A 865 13.98 13.28 -14.07
N LEU A 866 14.56 12.46 -14.94
CA LEU A 866 16.00 12.45 -15.20
C LEU A 866 16.30 13.22 -16.48
N VAL A 867 17.20 14.19 -16.41
CA VAL A 867 17.56 15.05 -17.54
C VAL A 867 18.98 14.76 -18.02
N SER A 868 19.20 14.81 -19.34
CA SER A 868 20.54 14.74 -19.88
C SER A 868 21.39 15.93 -19.38
N PRO A 869 22.73 15.78 -19.23
CA PRO A 869 23.60 16.86 -18.76
C PRO A 869 23.41 18.18 -19.50
N SER A 870 23.17 18.14 -20.82
CA SER A 870 22.92 19.30 -21.68
C SER A 870 21.70 20.12 -21.30
N LEU A 871 20.71 19.50 -20.64
CA LEU A 871 19.42 20.11 -20.31
C LEU A 871 19.39 20.71 -18.89
N THR A 872 20.34 20.35 -18.03
CA THR A 872 20.41 20.77 -16.61
C THR A 872 20.31 22.28 -16.41
N SER A 873 21.03 23.06 -17.23
CA SER A 873 21.04 24.53 -17.17
C SER A 873 19.69 25.19 -17.48
N ARG A 874 18.77 24.46 -18.11
CA ARG A 874 17.42 24.94 -18.42
C ARG A 874 16.41 24.64 -17.33
N VAL A 875 16.73 23.75 -16.38
CA VAL A 875 15.80 23.40 -15.30
C VAL A 875 15.67 24.59 -14.36
N VAL A 876 14.49 25.21 -14.38
CA VAL A 876 14.13 26.32 -13.49
C VAL A 876 13.84 25.77 -12.10
N ASP A 877 13.04 24.71 -12.06
CA ASP A 877 12.61 24.02 -10.84
C ASP A 877 12.01 22.64 -11.21
N ALA A 878 11.99 21.73 -10.25
CA ALA A 878 11.33 20.44 -10.33
C ALA A 878 10.89 20.00 -8.93
N ILE A 879 9.70 19.41 -8.82
CA ILE A 879 9.08 19.01 -7.55
C ILE A 879 8.21 17.75 -7.70
N ASP A 880 8.00 17.06 -6.60
CA ASP A 880 6.86 16.15 -6.42
C ASP A 880 5.67 16.93 -5.85
N TRP A 881 4.49 16.82 -6.47
CA TRP A 881 3.29 17.47 -5.93
C TRP A 881 2.53 16.49 -5.04
N ASN A 882 2.76 16.57 -3.74
CA ASN A 882 2.22 15.62 -2.76
C ASN A 882 0.69 15.70 -2.61
N ILE A 883 -0.05 15.07 -3.52
CA ILE A 883 -1.51 14.95 -3.52
C ILE A 883 -1.96 13.52 -3.22
N ASN A 884 -1.04 12.56 -3.27
CA ASN A 884 -1.29 11.14 -3.19
C ASN A 884 -0.49 10.53 -2.04
N SER A 885 0.82 10.30 -2.18
CA SER A 885 1.62 9.51 -1.22
C SER A 885 1.41 9.92 0.24
N SER A 886 1.25 11.22 0.47
CA SER A 886 1.14 11.81 1.81
C SER A 886 -0.27 11.81 2.40
N GLU A 887 -1.28 11.41 1.64
CA GLU A 887 -2.67 11.37 2.09
C GLU A 887 -2.98 10.05 2.82
N MET A 888 -4.21 9.84 3.27
CA MET A 888 -4.62 8.54 3.83
C MET A 888 -5.19 7.64 2.72
N PRO A 889 -4.88 6.33 2.66
CA PRO A 889 -5.43 5.44 1.63
C PRO A 889 -6.96 5.36 1.61
N LEU A 890 -7.64 5.71 2.72
CA LEU A 890 -9.10 5.75 2.79
C LEU A 890 -9.75 6.82 1.88
N PHE A 891 -8.98 7.79 1.37
CA PHE A 891 -9.46 8.74 0.36
C PHE A 891 -9.28 8.24 -1.08
N ASP A 892 -8.86 6.99 -1.28
CA ASP A 892 -8.77 6.39 -2.60
C ASP A 892 -10.16 6.22 -3.25
N TYR A 893 -10.18 5.91 -4.54
CA TYR A 893 -11.42 5.59 -5.25
C TYR A 893 -11.93 4.18 -4.88
N GLN A 894 -11.02 3.24 -4.58
CA GLN A 894 -11.35 1.88 -4.17
C GLN A 894 -11.98 1.85 -2.77
N LYS A 895 -13.00 1.02 -2.57
CA LYS A 895 -13.70 0.88 -1.27
C LYS A 895 -12.97 -0.01 -0.24
N ARG A 896 -11.75 -0.47 -0.54
CA ARG A 896 -11.01 -1.42 0.29
C ARG A 896 -10.70 -0.82 1.67
N TYR A 897 -11.08 -1.53 2.75
CA TYR A 897 -10.92 -1.09 4.16
C TYR A 897 -11.61 0.23 4.53
N ALA A 898 -12.53 0.73 3.69
CA ALA A 898 -13.22 2.00 3.89
C ALA A 898 -14.44 1.91 4.84
N GLY A 899 -14.78 0.70 5.30
CA GLY A 899 -15.91 0.45 6.19
C GLY A 899 -17.26 0.51 5.47
N ALA A 900 -18.34 0.64 6.24
CA ALA A 900 -19.71 0.59 5.73
C ALA A 900 -20.17 1.88 5.00
N ASN A 901 -19.52 3.02 5.26
CA ASN A 901 -19.82 4.30 4.63
C ASN A 901 -18.53 4.92 4.07
N PRO A 902 -18.09 4.48 2.88
CA PRO A 902 -16.93 5.07 2.20
C PRO A 902 -17.22 6.47 1.65
N GLY A 903 -18.50 6.83 1.44
CA GLY A 903 -18.94 8.12 0.91
C GLY A 903 -18.43 9.34 1.66
N LYS A 904 -18.31 9.23 2.98
CA LYS A 904 -17.83 10.33 3.85
C LYS A 904 -16.43 10.86 3.46
N PHE A 905 -15.58 10.02 2.87
CA PHE A 905 -14.24 10.44 2.42
C PHE A 905 -14.31 11.40 1.23
N HIS A 906 -15.41 11.38 0.48
CA HIS A 906 -15.64 12.25 -0.68
C HIS A 906 -16.87 13.15 -0.51
N LYS A 907 -17.32 13.38 0.73
CA LYS A 907 -18.48 14.23 1.09
C LYS A 907 -19.77 13.88 0.34
N THR A 908 -20.09 12.59 0.31
CA THR A 908 -21.24 11.99 -0.38
C THR A 908 -21.81 10.84 0.46
N ASP A 909 -22.93 10.24 0.03
CA ASP A 909 -23.53 9.05 0.62
C ASP A 909 -22.73 7.76 0.29
N ASP A 910 -23.18 6.63 0.84
CA ASP A 910 -22.42 5.37 0.92
C ASP A 910 -21.91 4.83 -0.43
N ASP A 911 -22.49 5.25 -1.56
CA ASP A 911 -22.18 4.73 -2.89
C ASP A 911 -21.31 5.66 -3.76
N TYR A 912 -20.92 6.84 -3.27
CA TYR A 912 -20.28 7.93 -4.01
C TYR A 912 -21.22 8.74 -4.93
N SER A 913 -22.52 8.86 -4.65
CA SER A 913 -23.40 9.70 -5.47
C SER A 913 -23.03 11.19 -5.35
N ASN A 914 -22.61 11.79 -6.47
CA ASN A 914 -22.20 13.20 -6.55
C ASN A 914 -21.07 13.58 -5.55
N PRO A 915 -19.87 13.00 -5.68
CA PRO A 915 -18.77 13.22 -4.75
C PRO A 915 -18.17 14.62 -4.90
N SER A 916 -17.65 15.17 -3.80
CA SER A 916 -16.72 16.30 -3.83
C SER A 916 -15.37 15.85 -4.38
N VAL A 917 -15.19 15.99 -5.69
CA VAL A 917 -13.96 15.57 -6.39
C VAL A 917 -12.83 16.56 -6.13
N THR A 918 -11.64 16.03 -5.85
CA THR A 918 -10.38 16.78 -5.73
C THR A 918 -9.24 15.98 -6.38
N ALA A 919 -8.07 16.60 -6.55
CA ALA A 919 -6.88 15.89 -7.03
C ALA A 919 -6.29 14.90 -6.01
N TYR A 920 -6.71 14.94 -4.74
CA TYR A 920 -6.10 14.13 -3.68
C TYR A 920 -6.50 12.66 -3.77
N ARG A 921 -5.53 11.77 -3.55
CA ARG A 921 -5.66 10.32 -3.73
C ARG A 921 -6.33 10.00 -5.07
N SER A 922 -5.82 10.60 -6.14
CA SER A 922 -6.14 10.20 -7.51
C SER A 922 -5.34 8.97 -7.94
N SER A 923 -4.36 8.57 -7.13
CA SER A 923 -3.46 7.42 -7.25
C SER A 923 -2.74 7.27 -5.90
N ASP A 924 -1.96 6.22 -5.74
CA ASP A 924 -0.96 5.99 -4.70
C ASP A 924 0.38 6.72 -4.94
N HIS A 925 0.65 7.18 -6.17
CA HIS A 925 1.86 7.91 -6.57
C HIS A 925 1.62 9.41 -6.80
N ASP A 926 2.51 10.27 -6.31
CA ASP A 926 2.48 11.70 -6.63
C ASP A 926 2.95 11.99 -8.06
N PRO A 927 2.37 13.01 -8.73
CA PRO A 927 2.94 13.50 -9.96
C PRO A 927 4.25 14.24 -9.73
N VAL A 928 5.22 13.99 -10.61
CA VAL A 928 6.47 14.75 -10.72
C VAL A 928 6.27 15.87 -11.72
N LEU A 929 6.76 17.08 -11.45
CA LEU A 929 6.72 18.21 -12.37
C LEU A 929 8.08 18.87 -12.53
N MET A 930 8.31 19.45 -13.71
CA MET A 930 9.50 20.21 -14.03
C MET A 930 9.17 21.43 -14.90
N ALA A 931 9.85 22.54 -14.64
CA ALA A 931 9.82 23.73 -15.49
C ALA A 931 11.16 23.89 -16.21
N LEU A 932 11.13 24.01 -17.54
CA LEU A 932 12.29 24.30 -18.38
C LEU A 932 12.21 25.72 -18.94
N SER A 933 13.33 26.44 -18.91
CA SER A 933 13.47 27.75 -19.56
C SER A 933 14.00 27.63 -20.98
N TYR A 934 13.33 28.31 -21.91
CA TYR A 934 13.75 28.47 -23.30
C TYR A 934 13.79 29.95 -23.67
N LYS A 935 14.76 30.33 -24.50
CA LYS A 935 14.81 31.67 -25.07
C LYS A 935 13.88 31.79 -26.26
N TYR A 936 13.19 32.92 -26.38
CA TYR A 936 12.45 33.22 -27.59
C TYR A 936 13.37 33.30 -28.80
N ALA A 937 12.93 32.74 -29.92
CA ALA A 937 13.69 32.66 -31.16
C ALA A 937 15.06 31.98 -31.01
N GLU A 938 15.20 31.08 -30.02
CA GLU A 938 16.39 30.25 -29.88
C GLU A 938 16.47 29.28 -31.06
N SER A 939 17.22 29.67 -32.08
CA SER A 939 17.37 28.87 -33.30
C SER A 939 18.41 27.76 -33.08
N GLY A 940 18.09 26.57 -33.58
CA GLY A 940 19.04 25.48 -33.76
C GLY A 940 19.47 25.41 -35.22
N VAL A 941 19.44 24.21 -35.80
CA VAL A 941 19.59 24.01 -37.26
C VAL A 941 18.26 24.23 -38.01
N ASN A 942 17.13 24.32 -37.28
CA ASN A 942 15.78 24.42 -37.84
C ASN A 942 15.24 25.86 -37.77
N PRO A 943 14.34 26.24 -38.70
CA PRO A 943 13.52 27.45 -38.57
C PRO A 943 12.77 27.49 -37.24
N VAL A 944 12.52 28.69 -36.72
CA VAL A 944 11.71 28.86 -35.51
C VAL A 944 10.25 28.62 -35.84
N ARG A 945 9.60 27.67 -35.14
CA ARG A 945 8.20 27.32 -35.43
C ARG A 945 7.21 28.13 -34.61
N PHE A 946 6.24 28.71 -35.31
CA PHE A 946 5.03 29.31 -34.76
C PHE A 946 3.80 28.61 -35.31
N VAL A 947 2.76 28.50 -34.50
CA VAL A 947 1.53 27.83 -34.89
C VAL A 947 0.38 28.81 -35.06
N VAL A 948 -0.45 28.56 -36.08
CA VAL A 948 -1.68 29.32 -36.31
C VAL A 948 -2.71 28.91 -35.26
N ASP A 949 -3.31 29.93 -34.64
CA ASP A 949 -4.45 29.78 -33.75
C ASP A 949 -5.62 30.63 -34.26
N SER A 950 -6.70 29.96 -34.66
CA SER A 950 -7.76 30.53 -35.50
C SER A 950 -7.19 31.07 -36.82
N SER A 951 -7.04 32.39 -36.95
CA SER A 951 -6.43 33.07 -38.11
C SER A 951 -5.20 33.90 -37.71
N ARG A 952 -4.69 33.71 -36.49
CA ARG A 952 -3.65 34.55 -35.89
C ARG A 952 -2.41 33.75 -35.56
N VAL A 953 -1.25 34.41 -35.60
CA VAL A 953 0.03 33.87 -35.15
C VAL A 953 0.65 34.91 -34.23
N ASP A 954 1.02 34.50 -33.01
CA ASP A 954 1.81 35.34 -32.10
C ASP A 954 3.30 35.15 -32.42
N ILE A 955 3.96 36.19 -32.90
CA ILE A 955 5.40 36.19 -33.20
C ILE A 955 6.11 37.07 -32.16
N PRO A 956 6.90 36.49 -31.24
CA PRO A 956 7.63 37.21 -30.21
C PRO A 956 8.85 37.94 -30.78
N PHE A 957 9.08 39.14 -30.27
CA PHE A 957 10.26 39.94 -30.52
C PHE A 957 10.88 40.39 -29.19
N VAL A 958 12.05 39.83 -28.89
CA VAL A 958 12.84 40.22 -27.73
C VAL A 958 13.60 41.50 -28.07
N VAL A 959 13.16 42.61 -27.48
CA VAL A 959 13.83 43.92 -27.57
C VAL A 959 14.92 44.05 -26.53
N ASN A 960 15.98 44.80 -26.82
CA ASN A 960 17.15 44.90 -25.95
C ASN A 960 16.95 45.88 -24.77
N ALA A 961 17.96 45.97 -23.90
CA ALA A 961 17.91 46.78 -22.69
C ALA A 961 17.79 48.30 -22.93
N ASP A 962 18.13 48.79 -24.13
CA ASP A 962 18.06 50.21 -24.50
C ASP A 962 16.65 50.66 -24.90
N ALA A 963 15.70 49.73 -24.95
CA ALA A 963 14.31 50.00 -25.26
C ALA A 963 13.68 50.97 -24.24
N LYS A 964 12.87 51.90 -24.74
CA LYS A 964 12.14 52.89 -23.94
C LYS A 964 10.63 52.73 -24.12
N LYS A 965 9.88 53.03 -23.07
CA LYS A 965 8.43 53.17 -23.15
C LYS A 965 8.10 54.19 -24.25
N GLY A 966 7.21 53.80 -25.16
CA GLY A 966 6.85 54.60 -26.33
C GLY A 966 7.58 54.22 -27.62
N ASP A 967 8.70 53.48 -27.55
CA ASP A 967 9.35 52.94 -28.76
C ASP A 967 8.36 52.01 -29.50
N LYS A 968 8.47 51.96 -30.82
CA LYS A 968 7.57 51.20 -31.70
C LYS A 968 8.31 50.01 -32.33
N ALA A 969 7.77 48.82 -32.14
CA ALA A 969 8.25 47.59 -32.73
C ALA A 969 7.54 47.32 -34.06
N TYR A 970 8.33 47.01 -35.09
CA TYR A 970 7.88 46.70 -36.45
C TYR A 970 8.34 45.30 -36.85
N LEU A 971 7.50 44.60 -37.63
CA LEU A 971 7.81 43.31 -38.23
C LEU A 971 7.61 43.44 -39.75
N VAL A 972 8.64 43.06 -40.50
CA VAL A 972 8.67 43.07 -41.97
C VAL A 972 8.96 41.66 -42.45
N ILE A 973 8.15 41.15 -43.38
CA ILE A 973 8.40 39.86 -44.02
C ILE A 973 9.18 40.11 -45.31
N THR A 974 10.45 39.72 -45.34
CA THR A 974 11.37 40.01 -46.45
C THR A 974 11.42 38.91 -47.51
N ASN A 975 10.96 37.69 -47.17
CA ASN A 975 10.89 36.57 -48.10
C ASN A 975 9.77 35.60 -47.68
N GLY A 976 9.18 34.87 -48.65
CA GLY A 976 8.20 33.81 -48.43
C GLY A 976 6.73 34.20 -48.69
N LEU A 977 6.40 35.50 -48.76
CA LEU A 977 5.06 35.96 -49.11
C LEU A 977 4.78 35.79 -50.61
N LYS A 978 3.62 35.23 -50.95
CA LYS A 978 3.10 35.18 -52.32
C LYS A 978 2.33 36.48 -52.62
N SER A 979 2.18 36.80 -53.90
CA SER A 979 1.51 38.03 -54.37
C SER A 979 0.07 38.22 -53.88
N ASN A 980 -0.63 37.13 -53.54
CA ASN A 980 -2.00 37.17 -53.02
C ASN A 980 -2.07 37.17 -51.48
N ASP A 981 -0.95 36.98 -50.78
CA ASP A 981 -0.91 36.93 -49.32
C ASP A 981 -1.00 38.35 -48.77
N LYS A 982 -2.00 38.61 -47.91
CA LYS A 982 -2.25 39.93 -47.31
C LYS A 982 -2.33 39.85 -45.78
N PRO A 983 -1.22 39.49 -45.10
CA PRO A 983 -1.21 39.42 -43.64
C PRO A 983 -1.41 40.81 -43.04
N GLN A 984 -2.19 40.91 -41.97
CA GLN A 984 -2.31 42.12 -41.17
C GLN A 984 -1.24 42.06 -40.06
N ILE A 985 -0.21 42.88 -40.20
CA ILE A 985 0.91 42.95 -39.26
C ILE A 985 0.73 44.21 -38.39
N PRO A 986 0.54 44.07 -37.06
CA PRO A 986 0.40 45.22 -36.18
C PRO A 986 1.74 45.89 -35.90
N VAL A 987 1.71 47.19 -35.61
CA VAL A 987 2.82 47.89 -34.94
C VAL A 987 2.59 47.85 -33.44
N VAL A 988 3.58 47.46 -32.66
CA VAL A 988 3.45 47.31 -31.20
C VAL A 988 4.20 48.43 -30.50
N THR A 989 3.49 49.24 -29.69
CA THR A 989 4.12 50.30 -28.87
C THR A 989 4.52 49.75 -27.51
N LEU A 990 5.79 49.93 -27.12
CA LEU A 990 6.32 49.45 -25.84
C LEU A 990 5.70 50.19 -24.66
N GLN A 991 5.31 49.42 -23.64
CA GLN A 991 4.62 49.94 -22.46
C GLN A 991 5.58 50.25 -21.28
N LYS A 992 6.82 49.76 -21.34
CA LYS A 992 7.83 49.93 -20.31
C LYS A 992 9.23 50.05 -20.93
N ASP A 993 10.19 50.54 -20.14
CA ASP A 993 11.61 50.57 -20.48
C ASP A 993 12.26 49.19 -20.33
N GLY A 994 13.41 48.99 -20.98
CA GLY A 994 14.29 47.85 -20.79
C GLY A 994 13.92 46.59 -21.58
N LEU A 995 14.71 45.53 -21.33
CA LEU A 995 14.58 44.21 -21.94
C LEU A 995 13.18 43.65 -21.70
N GLN A 996 12.50 43.28 -22.78
CA GLN A 996 11.17 42.67 -22.74
C GLN A 996 10.89 41.91 -24.04
N THR A 997 9.92 41.01 -23.99
CA THR A 997 9.36 40.38 -25.18
C THR A 997 8.04 41.04 -25.54
N VAL A 998 7.92 41.52 -26.78
CA VAL A 998 6.65 42.01 -27.36
C VAL A 998 6.15 41.00 -28.39
N ASN A 999 4.84 40.77 -28.46
CA ASN A 999 4.26 39.81 -29.40
C ASN A 999 3.55 40.53 -30.54
N PHE A 1000 3.95 40.25 -31.77
CA PHE A 1000 3.21 40.63 -32.98
C PHE A 1000 2.08 39.65 -33.21
N ASN A 1001 0.85 40.13 -33.05
CA ASN A 1001 -0.33 39.35 -33.34
C ASN A 1001 -0.69 39.46 -34.83
N VAL A 1002 -0.04 38.65 -35.66
CA VAL A 1002 -0.21 38.71 -37.12
C VAL A 1002 -1.48 37.97 -37.52
N VAL A 1003 -2.35 38.61 -38.29
CA VAL A 1003 -3.62 38.03 -38.76
C VAL A 1003 -3.50 37.61 -40.23
N ASN A 1004 -4.07 36.46 -40.59
CA ASN A 1004 -4.12 35.92 -41.95
C ASN A 1004 -2.73 35.69 -42.59
N LEU A 1005 -1.70 35.39 -41.79
CA LEU A 1005 -0.42 34.92 -42.32
C LEU A 1005 -0.56 33.43 -42.71
N PRO A 1006 -0.43 33.06 -43.99
CA PRO A 1006 -0.57 31.66 -44.40
C PRO A 1006 0.51 30.76 -43.82
N ARG A 1007 0.26 29.45 -43.83
CA ARG A 1007 1.28 28.47 -43.46
C ARG A 1007 2.41 28.48 -44.50
N GLY A 1008 3.66 28.42 -44.05
CA GLY A 1008 4.82 28.52 -44.91
C GLY A 1008 6.10 28.89 -44.15
N GLU A 1009 7.20 28.99 -44.89
CA GLU A 1009 8.47 29.48 -44.36
C GLU A 1009 8.67 30.93 -44.77
N TYR A 1010 9.14 31.74 -43.82
CA TYR A 1010 9.31 33.18 -44.02
C TYR A 1010 10.63 33.66 -43.44
N THR A 1011 11.22 34.65 -44.07
CA THR A 1011 12.29 35.45 -43.46
C THR A 1011 11.69 36.75 -42.95
N LEU A 1012 11.86 37.00 -41.65
CA LEU A 1012 11.40 38.20 -40.99
C LEU A 1012 12.57 39.13 -40.68
N GLN A 1013 12.33 40.44 -40.75
CA GLN A 1013 13.14 41.48 -40.14
C GLN A 1013 12.28 42.22 -39.12
N MET A 1014 12.75 42.29 -37.88
CA MET A 1014 12.08 42.99 -36.79
C MET A 1014 12.94 44.17 -36.34
N HIS A 1015 12.32 45.33 -36.16
CA HIS A 1015 13.00 46.58 -35.79
C HIS A 1015 12.33 47.21 -34.58
N LEU A 1016 13.12 47.85 -33.71
CA LEU A 1016 12.62 48.74 -32.66
C LEU A 1016 13.03 50.18 -32.98
N MET A 1017 12.05 51.09 -32.95
CA MET A 1017 12.19 52.47 -33.40
C MET A 1017 11.85 53.45 -32.29
N ARG A 1018 12.66 54.50 -32.13
CA ARG A 1018 12.41 55.55 -31.13
C ARG A 1018 11.29 56.52 -31.52
N GLU A 1019 11.05 56.66 -32.81
CA GLU A 1019 10.03 57.56 -33.37
C GLU A 1019 9.12 56.78 -34.33
N GLU A 1020 7.92 57.31 -34.56
CA GLU A 1020 6.96 56.73 -35.50
C GLU A 1020 7.39 56.94 -36.95
N VAL A 1021 7.40 55.87 -37.72
CA VAL A 1021 7.69 55.92 -39.15
C VAL A 1021 6.37 56.16 -39.90
N ALA A 1022 6.28 57.32 -40.59
CA ALA A 1022 5.03 57.82 -41.18
C ALA A 1022 4.44 56.94 -42.31
N GLU A 1023 5.24 56.11 -43.01
CA GLU A 1023 4.78 55.30 -44.15
C GLU A 1023 5.32 53.86 -44.11
N VAL A 1024 4.80 53.05 -43.19
CA VAL A 1024 5.10 51.60 -43.10
C VAL A 1024 4.55 50.84 -44.31
N ALA A 1025 3.47 51.35 -44.93
CA ALA A 1025 2.80 50.72 -46.07
C ALA A 1025 3.71 50.57 -47.31
N THR A 1026 4.76 51.39 -47.44
CA THR A 1026 5.77 51.29 -48.50
C THR A 1026 7.05 50.54 -48.08
N ALA A 1027 7.20 50.13 -46.82
CA ALA A 1027 8.41 49.46 -46.33
C ALA A 1027 8.55 48.01 -46.80
N ALA A 1028 7.44 47.32 -47.09
CA ALA A 1028 7.46 46.00 -47.71
C ALA A 1028 8.05 46.01 -49.15
N GLU A 1029 7.97 47.15 -49.85
CA GLU A 1029 8.56 47.35 -51.19
C GLU A 1029 9.95 48.02 -51.16
N LYS A 1030 10.42 48.54 -50.02
CA LYS A 1030 11.67 49.33 -49.90
C LYS A 1030 12.74 48.77 -48.94
N ALA A 1031 12.63 47.52 -48.49
CA ALA A 1031 13.63 46.90 -47.61
C ALA A 1031 15.02 46.72 -48.26
N SER A 1032 15.18 47.01 -49.56
CA SER A 1032 16.45 47.00 -50.28
C SER A 1032 17.14 48.36 -50.42
N ASP A 1033 16.49 49.47 -50.05
CA ASP A 1033 17.05 50.81 -50.25
C ASP A 1033 17.78 51.32 -48.99
N THR A 1034 19.09 51.51 -49.12
CA THR A 1034 20.06 51.82 -48.06
C THR A 1034 19.95 53.24 -47.48
N GLN A 1035 18.81 53.94 -47.58
CA GLN A 1035 18.74 55.39 -47.26
C GLN A 1035 17.46 55.92 -46.59
N ALA A 1036 16.61 55.09 -45.97
CA ALA A 1036 15.66 55.63 -44.98
C ALA A 1036 16.41 55.81 -43.65
N ALA A 1037 16.48 57.02 -43.11
CA ALA A 1037 17.10 57.30 -41.82
C ALA A 1037 16.21 56.76 -40.68
N TRP A 1038 16.20 55.44 -40.49
CA TRP A 1038 15.51 54.78 -39.39
C TRP A 1038 16.18 55.22 -38.08
N SER A 1039 15.47 55.94 -37.19
CA SER A 1039 15.92 56.23 -35.81
C SER A 1039 15.84 54.97 -34.94
N GLN A 1040 16.46 53.90 -35.42
CA GLN A 1040 16.42 52.58 -34.82
C GLN A 1040 17.12 52.63 -33.47
N VAL A 1041 16.55 51.95 -32.48
CA VAL A 1041 17.25 51.72 -31.22
C VAL A 1041 18.50 50.87 -31.54
N PRO A 1042 19.73 51.32 -31.17
CA PRO A 1042 20.95 50.61 -31.52
C PRO A 1042 20.90 49.13 -31.10
N GLY A 1043 21.36 48.23 -31.99
CA GLY A 1043 21.41 46.78 -31.72
C GLY A 1043 20.06 46.06 -31.58
N SER A 1044 18.94 46.72 -31.86
CA SER A 1044 17.60 46.13 -31.68
C SER A 1044 17.09 45.32 -32.87
N SER A 1045 17.64 45.49 -34.08
CA SER A 1045 17.18 44.77 -35.27
C SER A 1045 17.48 43.28 -35.16
N LYS A 1046 16.50 42.44 -35.53
CA LYS A 1046 16.66 40.98 -35.57
C LYS A 1046 16.10 40.39 -36.85
N GLN A 1047 16.91 39.59 -37.53
CA GLN A 1047 16.45 38.73 -38.60
C GLN A 1047 16.06 37.36 -38.04
N LEU A 1048 14.96 36.78 -38.53
CA LEU A 1048 14.52 35.46 -38.09
C LEU A 1048 14.01 34.64 -39.27
N LEU A 1049 14.49 33.40 -39.40
CA LEU A 1049 13.88 32.39 -40.27
C LEU A 1049 12.82 31.65 -39.48
N ILE A 1050 11.57 31.71 -39.95
CA ILE A 1050 10.43 31.14 -39.25
C ILE A 1050 9.68 30.14 -40.13
N GLN A 1051 8.98 29.22 -39.47
CA GLN A 1051 7.96 28.38 -40.08
C GLN A 1051 6.62 28.63 -39.38
N VAL A 1052 5.62 29.03 -40.16
CA VAL A 1052 4.23 29.09 -39.71
C VAL A 1052 3.54 27.79 -40.08
N ALA A 1053 3.09 27.05 -39.07
CA ALA A 1053 2.47 25.73 -39.22
C ALA A 1053 1.07 25.67 -38.60
N SER A 1054 0.32 24.61 -38.93
CA SER A 1054 -0.84 24.24 -38.12
C SER A 1054 -0.40 23.57 -36.82
N LYS A 1055 -1.22 23.71 -35.78
CA LYS A 1055 -1.14 22.85 -34.58
C LYS A 1055 -1.44 21.40 -34.95
N ASP A 1056 -0.89 20.46 -34.18
CA ASP A 1056 -1.31 19.06 -34.23
C ASP A 1056 -2.80 18.92 -33.89
N GLY A 1057 -3.44 17.89 -34.45
CA GLY A 1057 -4.87 17.62 -34.26
C GLY A 1057 -5.20 17.08 -32.86
N ILE A 1058 -6.40 17.38 -32.37
CA ILE A 1058 -6.92 16.93 -31.06
C ILE A 1058 -7.76 15.62 -31.18
N GLY A 1059 -8.24 15.29 -32.39
CA GLY A 1059 -9.24 14.22 -32.57
C GLY A 1059 -8.69 12.79 -32.66
N VAL A 1060 -7.58 12.59 -33.38
CA VAL A 1060 -6.88 11.30 -33.50
C VAL A 1060 -5.40 11.62 -33.39
N GLY A 1061 -4.68 10.94 -32.50
CA GLY A 1061 -3.24 11.15 -32.28
C GLY A 1061 -2.48 11.14 -33.60
N LYS A 1062 -1.37 11.90 -33.67
CA LYS A 1062 -0.52 11.91 -34.87
C LYS A 1062 -0.04 10.47 -35.13
N ILE A 1063 -0.39 9.90 -36.29
CA ILE A 1063 0.08 8.57 -36.70
C ILE A 1063 1.59 8.64 -36.86
N ALA A 1064 2.29 7.98 -35.95
CA ALA A 1064 3.72 7.80 -36.08
C ALA A 1064 4.00 6.32 -36.34
N VAL A 1065 4.73 6.08 -37.43
CA VAL A 1065 5.31 4.77 -37.72
C VAL A 1065 6.58 4.68 -36.88
N PRO A 1066 6.73 3.68 -35.99
CA PRO A 1066 7.93 3.51 -35.20
C PRO A 1066 9.18 3.46 -36.09
N SER A 1067 10.30 3.99 -35.59
CA SER A 1067 11.56 3.90 -36.33
C SER A 1067 11.96 2.43 -36.52
N TYR A 1068 12.45 2.05 -37.71
CA TYR A 1068 12.90 0.68 -37.97
C TYR A 1068 14.05 0.33 -37.03
N ASP A 1069 13.80 -0.58 -36.09
CA ASP A 1069 14.70 -0.87 -34.97
C ASP A 1069 15.87 -1.80 -35.34
N GLY A 1070 15.90 -2.32 -36.57
CA GLY A 1070 16.92 -3.25 -37.05
C GLY A 1070 16.92 -4.61 -36.34
N THR A 1071 15.93 -4.91 -35.49
CA THR A 1071 15.86 -6.18 -34.74
C THR A 1071 14.92 -7.20 -35.40
N GLY A 1072 14.27 -6.83 -36.51
CA GLY A 1072 13.25 -7.58 -37.24
C GLY A 1072 13.42 -9.11 -37.27
N GLY A 1073 12.85 -9.76 -36.26
CA GLY A 1073 12.48 -11.17 -36.25
C GLY A 1073 11.04 -11.41 -36.73
N GLY A 1074 10.35 -10.39 -37.24
CA GLY A 1074 9.09 -10.51 -37.97
C GLY A 1074 9.38 -10.79 -39.44
N GLY A 1075 8.90 -11.91 -39.96
CA GLY A 1075 9.27 -12.48 -41.25
C GLY A 1075 9.38 -11.44 -42.37
N SER A 1076 10.58 -11.30 -42.91
CA SER A 1076 10.72 -10.73 -44.23
C SER A 1076 9.89 -11.62 -45.18
N LEU A 1077 8.93 -11.02 -45.87
CA LEU A 1077 8.65 -11.42 -47.24
C LEU A 1077 9.93 -11.13 -48.04
N GLY A 1078 10.93 -11.98 -47.84
CA GLY A 1078 12.05 -12.10 -48.75
C GLY A 1078 11.48 -12.32 -50.15
N GLY A 1079 12.20 -11.84 -51.17
CA GLY A 1079 11.76 -11.75 -52.57
C GLY A 1079 11.29 -13.05 -53.27
N PHE A 1080 11.02 -14.14 -52.52
CA PHE A 1080 10.31 -15.33 -52.96
C PHE A 1080 8.77 -15.21 -52.86
N GLY A 1081 8.23 -14.24 -52.12
CA GLY A 1081 6.78 -14.01 -52.01
C GLY A 1081 6.11 -13.43 -53.27
N LEU A 1082 6.90 -12.87 -54.20
CA LEU A 1082 6.38 -12.34 -55.48
C LEU A 1082 6.14 -13.42 -56.55
N LEU A 1083 6.60 -14.66 -56.32
CA LEU A 1083 6.48 -15.77 -57.28
C LEU A 1083 5.25 -16.67 -57.03
N SER A 1084 4.57 -16.56 -55.90
CA SER A 1084 3.33 -17.33 -55.61
C SER A 1084 2.04 -16.66 -56.11
N LEU A 1085 2.09 -15.38 -56.48
CA LEU A 1085 0.96 -14.63 -57.04
C LEU A 1085 0.81 -14.77 -58.57
N LEU A 1086 1.75 -15.44 -59.25
CA LEU A 1086 1.74 -15.61 -60.71
C LEU A 1086 1.31 -17.00 -61.19
N THR A 1087 0.95 -17.95 -60.31
CA THR A 1087 0.71 -19.35 -60.73
C THR A 1087 -0.66 -19.93 -60.43
N PHE A 1088 -1.61 -19.19 -59.83
CA PHE A 1088 -2.97 -19.72 -59.57
C PHE A 1088 -4.13 -18.85 -60.10
N GLY A 1089 -3.88 -18.05 -61.15
CA GLY A 1089 -4.91 -17.28 -61.87
C GLY A 1089 -5.74 -18.06 -62.90
N TRP A 1090 -5.59 -19.39 -62.99
CA TRP A 1090 -6.23 -20.17 -64.05
C TRP A 1090 -6.72 -21.52 -63.51
N LEU A 1091 -7.85 -21.54 -62.78
CA LEU A 1091 -8.84 -22.64 -62.69
C LEU A 1091 -9.80 -22.40 -61.52
N ARG A 1092 -10.95 -21.76 -61.79
CA ARG A 1092 -12.31 -22.27 -61.50
C ARG A 1092 -13.36 -21.15 -61.58
N ARG A 1093 -13.96 -21.04 -62.77
CA ARG A 1093 -15.38 -20.78 -62.93
C ARG A 1093 -16.12 -22.12 -62.86
N ARG A 1094 -17.19 -22.20 -62.06
CA ARG A 1094 -18.53 -22.79 -62.36
C ARG A 1094 -19.15 -23.56 -61.18
N LYS A 1095 -20.39 -23.12 -60.84
CA LYS A 1095 -21.56 -23.87 -60.33
C LYS A 1095 -21.41 -24.48 -58.93
N GLN A 1096 -22.36 -24.36 -58.00
CA GLN A 1096 -23.79 -24.02 -58.00
C GLN A 1096 -24.12 -23.18 -56.78
#